data_AF-A0A368YIA0-F1
#
_entry.id   AF-A0A368YIA0-F1
#
_cell.length_a   1.000
_cell.length_b   1.000
_cell.length_c   1.000
_cell.angle_alpha   90.00
_cell.angle_beta   90.00
_cell.angle_gamma   90.00
#
_symmetry.space_group_name_H-M   'P 1'
#
loop_
_entity.id
_entity.type
_entity.pdbx_description
1 polymer ?
#
loop_
_entity_poly.entity_id
_entity_poly.type
_entity_poly.pdbx_seq_one_letter_code
_entity_poly.pdbx_strand_id
1 'polypeptide(L)'
;MYAFSGADSARSPLSPSFHRVRRKLLSFVSAAAIAIALPTVPALAHDAGKYFMADGSKTDDLDTAMQSWRDDPEFKGTWGFAAINAEAAFARGITGKGILIGLLDSGTKVSHPEFKDKNIKVLSYTGTYADGTPFDIRGDDPKDGHGTKMAGLLGAARDHIGMMGLAYSADLVIGSTGLDDSHDLEYATRPYEYFKLVQEGLVKSGVRIISNSWGQSPGIDGTLNYLNGFYSRAPKPSYLDAMADAANAGVIQVVAGYNEGTANPAITPILPHYRPELEKNWIAVANLDAPEELGSSNKCGAAQYWCISAPGDGSTSTYLDDGYAGSGGTSSATPHASATLALLMQRFPGLGNDEIRQIMLTTATDIGEAGVDAKFGWGRIDIAKAMNGPGQFLSRFNANLGEGVTDTWSNDISQVALDQRQTEQQQEVTAWSARKSALGLKDGIPANLVETLAGTLVNDVPEGKKLLEAAIAANIQEKYTAEKLQAALVAAGANPAGSALLALYEKSHPGWASGWSTETDYANFIASYTDDRAIAGVIAPAAAEVVESEFTSSELRTAYLATKTYDAGLTKSGLGTLTLAGKNTYRGDTIVDGGELAIAQGGSIVSNAVVNDAGLFRVDGTAANATINKGGALQVGTSGVTGDVTVDGGLASLDGSSGRVAINAGGRLTGHDGRLAALSANAGGTVAPGHSLGVLHVSGDVTFL
;
A
#
# COMPACT_ATOMS: atom_id res chain seq x y z
N MET A 1 30.90 23.22 16.70
CA MET A 1 32.09 23.78 17.37
C MET A 1 32.70 22.68 18.24
N TYR A 2 33.60 21.87 17.68
CA TYR A 2 34.68 21.15 18.37
C TYR A 2 35.66 20.71 17.29
N ALA A 3 36.91 21.15 17.46
CA ALA A 3 37.96 21.13 16.46
C ALA A 3 38.87 19.90 16.65
N PHE A 4 39.32 19.33 15.54
CA PHE A 4 40.61 18.64 15.48
C PHE A 4 41.41 19.25 14.33
N SER A 5 42.58 19.76 14.67
CA SER A 5 43.52 20.47 13.81
C SER A 5 44.76 19.64 13.53
N GLY A 6 45.22 19.69 12.27
CA GLY A 6 46.63 19.57 11.87
C GLY A 6 47.17 18.14 11.69
N ALA A 7 47.95 17.81 10.66
CA ALA A 7 48.70 18.67 9.74
C ALA A 7 49.06 17.95 8.42
N ASP A 8 49.25 18.81 7.41
CA ASP A 8 49.74 18.64 6.04
C ASP A 8 51.05 17.84 5.86
N SER A 9 51.22 17.21 4.68
CA SER A 9 52.07 17.79 3.62
C SER A 9 52.13 16.95 2.33
N ALA A 10 51.56 17.54 1.27
CA ALA A 10 51.97 17.60 -0.15
C ALA A 10 52.94 16.56 -0.76
N ARG A 11 52.55 16.03 -1.93
CA ARG A 11 53.25 16.23 -3.23
C ARG A 11 52.44 15.62 -4.41
N SER A 12 52.15 16.44 -5.42
CA SER A 12 51.72 16.07 -6.78
C SER A 12 52.94 16.12 -7.74
N PRO A 13 52.79 16.02 -9.08
CA PRO A 13 52.26 14.92 -9.91
C PRO A 13 53.25 14.52 -11.04
N LEU A 14 53.20 13.30 -11.60
CA LEU A 14 53.82 13.01 -12.91
C LEU A 14 53.10 11.86 -13.66
N SER A 15 52.60 12.18 -14.86
CA SER A 15 52.51 11.27 -16.03
C SER A 15 53.72 11.59 -16.95
N PRO A 16 54.02 10.94 -18.12
CA PRO A 16 53.21 9.98 -18.90
C PRO A 16 53.97 8.81 -19.61
N SER A 17 53.17 7.93 -20.26
CA SER A 17 53.31 7.34 -21.61
C SER A 17 54.20 6.11 -21.99
N PHE A 18 53.57 5.30 -22.87
CA PHE A 18 54.07 4.51 -24.01
C PHE A 18 54.25 2.97 -23.97
N HIS A 19 53.32 2.31 -24.71
CA HIS A 19 53.47 1.25 -25.73
C HIS A 19 53.98 -0.17 -25.38
N ARG A 20 53.17 -1.19 -25.72
CA ARG A 20 53.42 -2.03 -26.91
C ARG A 20 52.28 -2.99 -27.29
N VAL A 21 52.03 -3.00 -28.59
CA VAL A 21 51.20 -3.88 -29.42
C VAL A 21 51.81 -5.29 -29.54
N ARG A 22 50.98 -6.34 -29.58
CA ARG A 22 51.25 -7.56 -30.37
C ARG A 22 49.97 -8.11 -31.03
N ARG A 23 49.85 -7.87 -32.35
CA ARG A 23 49.15 -8.73 -33.33
C ARG A 23 50.18 -9.66 -33.97
N LYS A 24 49.78 -10.86 -34.38
CA LYS A 24 50.28 -11.78 -35.45
C LYS A 24 49.94 -13.23 -35.03
N LEU A 25 49.49 -14.18 -35.85
CA LEU A 25 49.05 -14.28 -37.26
C LEU A 25 48.48 -15.72 -37.41
N LEU A 26 47.50 -15.93 -38.29
CA LEU A 26 47.03 -17.26 -38.72
C LEU A 26 48.11 -18.00 -39.54
N SER A 27 48.18 -19.33 -39.45
CA SER A 27 48.33 -20.19 -40.63
C SER A 27 47.97 -21.66 -40.37
N PHE A 28 47.40 -22.23 -41.43
CA PHE A 28 46.80 -23.55 -41.64
C PHE A 28 47.70 -24.75 -41.37
N VAL A 29 47.08 -25.86 -40.90
CA VAL A 29 47.48 -27.23 -41.24
C VAL A 29 46.20 -28.06 -41.46
N SER A 30 46.03 -28.58 -42.68
CA SER A 30 45.12 -29.68 -42.99
C SER A 30 45.84 -31.01 -42.79
N ALA A 31 45.21 -31.99 -42.12
CA ALA A 31 45.20 -33.40 -42.54
C ALA A 31 44.40 -34.31 -41.59
N ALA A 32 43.65 -35.21 -42.23
CA ALA A 32 43.22 -36.54 -41.79
C ALA A 32 42.10 -36.67 -40.74
N ALA A 33 40.90 -36.94 -41.25
CA ALA A 33 39.74 -37.42 -40.49
C ALA A 33 39.95 -38.90 -40.07
N ILE A 34 39.87 -39.15 -38.77
CA ILE A 34 39.60 -40.46 -38.20
C ILE A 34 38.17 -40.39 -37.63
N ALA A 35 37.24 -41.12 -38.25
CA ALA A 35 35.87 -41.21 -37.78
C ALA A 35 35.80 -42.11 -36.54
N ILE A 36 35.84 -41.50 -35.36
CA ILE A 36 35.40 -42.15 -34.12
C ILE A 36 33.92 -41.78 -33.95
N ALA A 37 33.05 -42.78 -34.00
CA ALA A 37 31.65 -42.63 -33.64
C ALA A 37 31.57 -42.30 -32.14
N LEU A 38 31.50 -41.00 -31.82
CA LEU A 38 31.12 -40.53 -30.50
C LEU A 38 29.61 -40.77 -30.32
N PRO A 39 29.17 -41.28 -29.16
CA PRO A 39 27.74 -41.26 -28.84
C PRO A 39 27.29 -39.80 -28.90
N THR A 40 26.22 -39.55 -29.65
CA THR A 40 25.53 -38.26 -29.65
C THR A 40 25.05 -38.00 -28.23
N VAL A 41 25.82 -37.24 -27.47
CA VAL A 41 25.29 -36.55 -26.28
C VAL A 41 24.16 -35.68 -26.83
N PRO A 42 22.91 -35.81 -26.35
CA PRO A 42 21.90 -34.83 -26.69
C PRO A 42 22.47 -33.48 -26.33
N ALA A 43 22.58 -32.57 -27.29
CA ALA A 43 22.85 -31.19 -26.97
C ALA A 43 21.80 -30.79 -25.93
N LEU A 44 22.23 -30.44 -24.72
CA LEU A 44 21.39 -29.73 -23.76
C LEU A 44 20.83 -28.54 -24.54
N ALA A 45 19.54 -28.61 -24.88
CA ALA A 45 18.86 -27.52 -25.53
C ALA A 45 19.13 -26.28 -24.67
N HIS A 46 19.71 -25.26 -25.27
CA HIS A 46 19.76 -23.93 -24.66
C HIS A 46 18.32 -23.59 -24.26
N ASP A 47 18.12 -23.30 -22.97
CA ASP A 47 16.85 -22.87 -22.41
C ASP A 47 16.54 -21.45 -22.94
N ALA A 48 16.12 -21.41 -24.20
CA ALA A 48 15.82 -20.21 -24.96
C ALA A 48 14.36 -19.83 -24.69
N GLY A 49 14.15 -18.67 -24.07
CA GLY A 49 12.83 -18.14 -23.77
C GLY A 49 12.90 -17.01 -22.76
N LYS A 50 11.93 -16.10 -22.79
CA LYS A 50 11.84 -14.95 -21.87
C LYS A 50 11.14 -15.28 -20.56
N TYR A 51 10.20 -16.21 -20.57
CA TYR A 51 9.31 -16.53 -19.46
C TYR A 51 9.62 -17.90 -18.87
N PHE A 52 9.39 -18.04 -17.58
CA PHE A 52 9.68 -19.24 -16.79
C PHE A 52 8.42 -20.09 -16.63
N MET A 53 8.50 -21.35 -17.00
CA MET A 53 7.48 -22.35 -16.71
C MET A 53 7.66 -22.91 -15.29
N ALA A 54 6.60 -23.50 -14.73
CA ALA A 54 6.63 -24.06 -13.38
C ALA A 54 7.63 -25.22 -13.21
N ASP A 55 7.95 -25.97 -14.26
CA ASP A 55 8.96 -27.03 -14.25
C ASP A 55 10.41 -26.52 -14.35
N GLY A 56 10.59 -25.20 -14.43
CA GLY A 56 11.88 -24.52 -14.53
C GLY A 56 12.38 -24.30 -15.97
N SER A 57 11.71 -24.85 -16.99
CA SER A 57 12.02 -24.56 -18.39
C SER A 57 11.54 -23.17 -18.82
N LYS A 58 11.97 -22.70 -20.00
CA LYS A 58 11.58 -21.40 -20.55
C LYS A 58 10.79 -21.46 -21.85
N THR A 59 9.98 -20.43 -22.06
CA THR A 59 9.21 -20.18 -23.29
C THR A 59 9.19 -18.70 -23.64
N ASP A 60 8.95 -18.36 -24.90
CA ASP A 60 8.71 -16.98 -25.35
C ASP A 60 7.24 -16.55 -25.26
N ASP A 61 6.34 -17.49 -24.94
CA ASP A 61 4.90 -17.25 -24.78
C ASP A 61 4.52 -17.13 -23.30
N LEU A 62 4.08 -15.93 -22.91
CA LEU A 62 3.67 -15.63 -21.54
C LEU A 62 2.46 -16.46 -21.12
N ASP A 63 1.48 -16.66 -22.00
CA ASP A 63 0.24 -17.35 -21.65
C ASP A 63 0.52 -18.83 -21.38
N THR A 64 1.38 -19.44 -22.20
CA THR A 64 1.89 -20.80 -21.95
C THR A 64 2.62 -20.90 -20.60
N ALA A 65 3.50 -19.93 -20.28
CA ALA A 65 4.19 -19.92 -18.99
C ALA A 65 3.22 -19.78 -17.81
N MET A 66 2.28 -18.83 -17.86
CA MET A 66 1.27 -18.63 -16.82
C MET A 66 0.38 -19.86 -16.64
N GLN A 67 -0.04 -20.51 -17.73
CA GLN A 67 -0.83 -21.74 -17.65
C GLN A 67 -0.06 -22.86 -16.94
N SER A 68 1.24 -23.01 -17.19
CA SER A 68 2.06 -24.01 -16.50
C SER A 68 2.10 -23.82 -14.98
N TRP A 69 2.10 -22.57 -14.51
CA TRP A 69 2.00 -22.23 -13.08
C TRP A 69 0.61 -22.49 -12.52
N ARG A 70 -0.45 -22.15 -13.26
CA ARG A 70 -1.82 -22.47 -12.86
C ARG A 70 -2.05 -23.97 -12.76
N ASP A 71 -1.26 -24.79 -13.47
CA ASP A 71 -1.34 -26.24 -13.43
C ASP A 71 -0.51 -26.91 -12.32
N ASP A 72 0.43 -26.18 -11.72
CA ASP A 72 1.34 -26.65 -10.68
C ASP A 72 0.60 -27.05 -9.39
N PRO A 73 0.91 -28.21 -8.80
CA PRO A 73 0.23 -28.68 -7.58
C PRO A 73 0.39 -27.78 -6.36
N GLU A 74 1.58 -27.22 -6.11
CA GLU A 74 1.80 -26.34 -4.95
C GLU A 74 1.09 -25.00 -5.15
N PHE A 75 1.09 -24.48 -6.38
CA PHE A 75 0.32 -23.29 -6.74
C PHE A 75 -1.18 -23.50 -6.49
N LYS A 76 -1.71 -24.68 -6.84
CA LYS A 76 -3.12 -25.05 -6.60
C LYS A 76 -3.46 -25.27 -5.11
N GLY A 77 -2.46 -25.41 -4.23
CA GLY A 77 -2.67 -25.59 -2.80
C GLY A 77 -3.39 -24.42 -2.12
N THR A 78 -3.40 -23.26 -2.78
CA THR A 78 -4.12 -22.06 -2.36
C THR A 78 -4.86 -21.46 -3.56
N TRP A 79 -6.19 -21.52 -3.57
CA TRP A 79 -7.01 -20.93 -4.65
C TRP A 79 -6.69 -19.44 -4.87
N GLY A 80 -6.31 -18.76 -3.78
CA GLY A 80 -6.01 -17.34 -3.75
C GLY A 80 -4.92 -16.91 -4.73
N PHE A 81 -3.95 -17.78 -5.04
CA PHE A 81 -2.88 -17.42 -5.99
C PHE A 81 -3.43 -17.17 -7.39
N ALA A 82 -4.34 -18.03 -7.86
CA ALA A 82 -5.00 -17.84 -9.15
C ALA A 82 -5.93 -16.61 -9.15
N ALA A 83 -6.57 -16.32 -8.02
CA ALA A 83 -7.49 -15.19 -7.88
C ALA A 83 -6.78 -13.83 -7.93
N ILE A 84 -5.55 -13.75 -7.44
CA ILE A 84 -4.72 -12.54 -7.50
C ILE A 84 -3.75 -12.51 -8.70
N ASN A 85 -3.88 -13.46 -9.63
CA ASN A 85 -3.05 -13.62 -10.82
C ASN A 85 -1.54 -13.73 -10.50
N ALA A 86 -1.18 -14.48 -9.45
CA ALA A 86 0.19 -14.63 -8.99
C ALA A 86 1.12 -15.26 -10.04
N GLU A 87 0.59 -16.10 -10.92
CA GLU A 87 1.34 -16.74 -11.99
C GLU A 87 2.00 -15.74 -12.94
N ALA A 88 1.46 -14.52 -13.06
CA ALA A 88 2.05 -13.47 -13.90
C ALA A 88 3.43 -13.02 -13.38
N ALA A 89 3.65 -13.02 -12.05
CA ALA A 89 4.95 -12.75 -11.46
C ALA A 89 5.90 -13.93 -11.66
N PHE A 90 5.44 -15.15 -11.36
CA PHE A 90 6.26 -16.35 -11.46
C PHE A 90 6.71 -16.64 -12.91
N ALA A 91 5.83 -16.44 -13.89
CA ALA A 91 6.16 -16.53 -15.31
C ALA A 91 7.25 -15.54 -15.73
N ARG A 92 7.45 -14.45 -14.98
CA ARG A 92 8.52 -13.45 -15.20
C ARG A 92 9.75 -13.68 -14.30
N GLY A 93 9.80 -14.79 -13.55
CA GLY A 93 10.89 -15.10 -12.63
C GLY A 93 10.90 -14.24 -11.35
N ILE A 94 9.76 -13.64 -11.01
CA ILE A 94 9.59 -12.79 -9.82
C ILE A 94 9.01 -13.65 -8.71
N THR A 95 9.76 -13.86 -7.64
CA THR A 95 9.51 -14.89 -6.61
C THR A 95 9.72 -14.39 -5.18
N GLY A 96 10.02 -13.09 -5.02
CA GLY A 96 10.38 -12.44 -3.76
C GLY A 96 11.89 -12.46 -3.48
N LYS A 97 12.68 -12.97 -4.42
CA LYS A 97 14.14 -13.12 -4.26
C LYS A 97 14.81 -11.78 -3.98
N GLY A 98 15.64 -11.76 -2.93
CA GLY A 98 16.40 -10.58 -2.52
C GLY A 98 15.59 -9.59 -1.69
N ILE A 99 14.33 -9.91 -1.36
CA ILE A 99 13.50 -9.11 -0.45
C ILE A 99 13.49 -9.77 0.92
N LEU A 100 13.65 -8.95 1.95
CA LEU A 100 13.58 -9.33 3.35
C LEU A 100 12.25 -8.85 3.94
N ILE A 101 11.43 -9.78 4.42
CA ILE A 101 10.10 -9.51 4.96
C ILE A 101 10.09 -9.75 6.47
N GLY A 102 9.57 -8.79 7.24
CA GLY A 102 9.30 -8.96 8.66
C GLY A 102 7.97 -9.66 8.89
N LEU A 103 7.93 -10.64 9.79
CA LEU A 103 6.70 -11.21 10.34
C LEU A 103 6.70 -10.96 11.84
N LEU A 104 5.64 -10.35 12.36
CA LEU A 104 5.39 -10.18 13.78
C LEU A 104 4.09 -10.88 14.14
N ASP A 105 4.17 -11.99 14.86
CA ASP A 105 3.02 -12.87 15.14
C ASP A 105 3.21 -13.66 16.45
N SER A 106 2.47 -14.73 16.77
CA SER A 106 2.63 -15.52 18.00
C SER A 106 3.98 -16.26 18.14
N GLY A 107 4.84 -16.15 17.12
CA GLY A 107 6.10 -16.88 16.96
C GLY A 107 5.97 -17.94 15.87
N THR A 108 7.10 -18.46 15.40
CA THR A 108 7.15 -19.35 14.23
C THR A 108 8.01 -20.57 14.54
N LYS A 109 7.51 -21.76 14.22
CA LYS A 109 8.34 -22.97 14.18
C LYS A 109 9.27 -22.91 12.96
N VAL A 110 10.37 -22.17 13.07
CA VAL A 110 11.35 -21.99 11.98
C VAL A 110 12.07 -23.28 11.59
N SER A 111 11.97 -24.33 12.42
CA SER A 111 12.50 -25.66 12.13
C SER A 111 11.60 -26.53 11.24
N HIS A 112 10.44 -26.02 10.82
CA HIS A 112 9.54 -26.75 9.91
C HIS A 112 10.27 -27.12 8.60
N PRO A 113 10.04 -28.31 8.01
CA PRO A 113 10.73 -28.75 6.79
C PRO A 113 10.67 -27.77 5.62
N GLU A 114 9.54 -27.06 5.46
CA GLU A 114 9.34 -25.99 4.46
C GLU A 114 10.32 -24.80 4.59
N PHE A 115 11.00 -24.67 5.72
CA PHE A 115 11.95 -23.58 5.98
C PHE A 115 13.40 -24.05 6.04
N LYS A 116 13.69 -25.34 5.79
CA LYS A 116 15.02 -25.95 5.97
C LYS A 116 16.15 -25.21 5.23
N ASP A 117 15.86 -24.69 4.03
CA ASP A 117 16.82 -24.00 3.16
C ASP A 117 16.61 -22.48 3.13
N LYS A 118 15.70 -21.96 3.97
CA LYS A 118 15.35 -20.54 3.99
C LYS A 118 16.27 -19.77 4.94
N ASN A 119 16.72 -18.61 4.49
CA ASN A 119 17.39 -17.65 5.36
C ASN A 119 16.36 -16.95 6.26
N ILE A 120 16.37 -17.30 7.54
CA ILE A 120 15.48 -16.72 8.56
C ILE A 120 16.32 -16.10 9.67
N LYS A 121 16.10 -14.80 9.93
CA LYS A 121 16.62 -14.11 11.10
C LYS A 121 15.59 -14.11 12.21
N VAL A 122 15.91 -14.70 13.34
CA VAL A 122 15.04 -14.71 14.53
C VAL A 122 15.41 -13.55 15.45
N LEU A 123 14.42 -12.75 15.85
CA LEU A 123 14.57 -11.72 16.89
C LEU A 123 14.29 -12.32 18.27
N SER A 124 15.05 -11.89 19.27
CA SER A 124 14.89 -12.30 20.66
C SER A 124 15.20 -11.12 21.57
N TYR A 125 14.34 -10.90 22.57
CA TYR A 125 14.47 -9.81 23.53
C TYR A 125 14.16 -10.29 24.93
N THR A 126 15.00 -9.86 25.88
CA THR A 126 14.76 -9.98 27.31
C THR A 126 14.68 -8.60 27.93
N GLY A 127 13.90 -8.46 28.99
CA GLY A 127 13.74 -7.18 29.67
C GLY A 127 12.75 -7.24 30.81
N THR A 128 12.24 -6.08 31.19
CA THR A 128 11.26 -5.93 32.27
C THR A 128 10.25 -4.87 31.85
N TYR A 129 8.97 -5.18 31.99
CA TYR A 129 7.87 -4.25 31.77
C TYR A 129 7.86 -3.16 32.84
N ALA A 130 7.08 -2.09 32.62
CA ALA A 130 6.99 -0.96 33.54
C ALA A 130 6.50 -1.33 34.96
N ASP A 131 5.73 -2.42 35.09
CA ASP A 131 5.23 -2.96 36.36
C ASP A 131 6.27 -3.82 37.11
N GLY A 132 7.45 -4.04 36.54
CA GLY A 132 8.51 -4.88 37.10
C GLY A 132 8.46 -6.35 36.67
N THR A 133 7.48 -6.75 35.86
CA THR A 133 7.37 -8.12 35.36
C THR A 133 8.43 -8.39 34.27
N PRO A 134 9.29 -9.42 34.41
CA PRO A 134 10.29 -9.73 33.39
C PRO A 134 9.66 -10.36 32.15
N PHE A 135 10.29 -10.17 30.99
CA PHE A 135 9.95 -10.87 29.76
C PHE A 135 11.20 -11.48 29.09
N ASP A 136 11.01 -12.62 28.44
CA ASP A 136 11.96 -13.29 27.55
C ASP A 136 11.14 -13.83 26.37
N ILE A 137 11.24 -13.17 25.22
CA ILE A 137 10.41 -13.47 24.06
C ILE A 137 11.33 -13.68 22.86
N ARG A 138 11.11 -14.80 22.18
CA ARG A 138 11.87 -15.20 20.98
C ARG A 138 10.91 -15.45 19.83
N GLY A 139 11.31 -15.03 18.63
CA GLY A 139 10.53 -15.26 17.41
C GLY A 139 10.37 -16.73 17.04
N ASP A 140 11.30 -17.60 17.45
CA ASP A 140 11.31 -19.04 17.17
C ASP A 140 10.64 -19.90 18.25
N ASP A 141 10.00 -19.27 19.24
CA ASP A 141 9.28 -19.93 20.33
C ASP A 141 7.76 -19.69 20.17
N PRO A 142 7.10 -20.42 19.25
CA PRO A 142 5.68 -20.21 18.94
C PRO A 142 4.79 -20.49 20.16
N LYS A 143 3.91 -19.54 20.50
CA LYS A 143 2.92 -19.71 21.58
C LYS A 143 1.74 -20.59 21.15
N ASP A 144 1.44 -20.58 19.86
CA ASP A 144 0.49 -21.46 19.18
C ASP A 144 0.92 -21.70 17.72
N GLY A 145 0.04 -22.29 16.91
CA GLY A 145 0.32 -22.53 15.50
C GLY A 145 0.08 -21.34 14.55
N HIS A 146 -0.43 -20.20 15.04
CA HIS A 146 -0.85 -19.09 14.19
C HIS A 146 0.31 -18.49 13.39
N GLY A 147 1.37 -18.02 14.07
CA GLY A 147 2.52 -17.43 13.39
C GLY A 147 3.31 -18.39 12.51
N THR A 148 3.20 -19.70 12.76
CA THR A 148 3.75 -20.72 11.85
C THR A 148 2.95 -20.79 10.56
N LYS A 149 1.61 -20.78 10.61
CA LYS A 149 0.77 -20.69 9.40
C LYS A 149 1.04 -19.41 8.62
N MET A 150 1.23 -18.27 9.29
CA MET A 150 1.49 -17.00 8.61
C MET A 150 2.83 -17.00 7.87
N ALA A 151 3.87 -17.56 8.48
CA ALA A 151 5.18 -17.72 7.83
C ALA A 151 5.10 -18.62 6.59
N GLY A 152 4.27 -19.68 6.62
CA GLY A 152 4.08 -20.59 5.50
C GLY A 152 3.47 -19.89 4.28
N LEU A 153 2.34 -19.21 4.46
CA LEU A 153 1.67 -18.45 3.38
C LEU A 153 2.57 -17.35 2.80
N LEU A 154 3.39 -16.74 3.66
CA LEU A 154 4.29 -15.68 3.25
C LEU A 154 5.44 -16.22 2.39
N GLY A 155 6.10 -17.31 2.83
CA GLY A 155 7.38 -17.68 2.25
C GLY A 155 7.75 -19.16 2.26
N ALA A 156 6.90 -20.14 2.60
CA ALA A 156 7.26 -21.56 2.50
C ALA A 156 7.94 -21.90 1.15
N ALA A 157 8.86 -22.86 1.18
CA ALA A 157 9.65 -23.22 0.01
C ALA A 157 8.76 -23.68 -1.15
N ARG A 158 9.30 -23.62 -2.36
CA ARG A 158 8.72 -24.30 -3.51
C ARG A 158 9.57 -25.54 -3.76
N ASP A 159 9.20 -26.66 -3.15
CA ASP A 159 10.01 -27.90 -3.15
C ASP A 159 9.24 -29.15 -3.61
N HIS A 160 8.05 -28.94 -4.17
CA HIS A 160 7.10 -29.95 -4.66
C HIS A 160 6.49 -30.81 -3.55
N ILE A 161 6.44 -30.31 -2.31
CA ILE A 161 5.87 -30.99 -1.15
C ILE A 161 4.85 -30.07 -0.50
N GLY A 162 3.60 -30.53 -0.36
CA GLY A 162 2.58 -29.82 0.42
C GLY A 162 2.13 -28.49 -0.18
N MET A 163 2.80 -27.39 0.16
CA MET A 163 2.41 -26.02 -0.20
C MET A 163 3.61 -25.10 -0.39
N MET A 164 3.41 -24.00 -1.11
CA MET A 164 4.42 -22.95 -1.29
C MET A 164 3.92 -21.59 -0.80
N GLY A 165 4.82 -20.76 -0.29
CA GLY A 165 4.52 -19.36 0.02
C GLY A 165 4.45 -18.49 -1.24
N LEU A 166 3.68 -17.40 -1.20
CA LEU A 166 3.56 -16.51 -2.36
C LEU A 166 4.90 -15.84 -2.71
N ALA A 167 5.72 -15.49 -1.71
CA ALA A 167 7.09 -15.01 -1.89
C ALA A 167 8.11 -16.09 -1.45
N TYR A 168 8.00 -17.30 -2.02
CA TYR A 168 8.79 -18.48 -1.63
C TYR A 168 10.32 -18.28 -1.65
N SER A 169 10.84 -17.34 -2.44
CA SER A 169 12.28 -17.02 -2.49
C SER A 169 12.69 -15.83 -1.61
N ALA A 170 11.76 -15.23 -0.86
CA ALA A 170 12.08 -14.16 0.09
C ALA A 170 12.71 -14.70 1.37
N ASP A 171 13.53 -13.85 1.98
CA ASP A 171 14.11 -14.06 3.31
C ASP A 171 13.17 -13.48 4.38
N LEU A 172 13.21 -14.05 5.59
CA LEU A 172 12.30 -13.66 6.67
C LEU A 172 13.05 -13.12 7.90
N VAL A 173 12.45 -12.14 8.57
CA VAL A 173 12.81 -11.73 9.93
C VAL A 173 11.61 -12.00 10.84
N ILE A 174 11.77 -12.89 11.81
CA ILE A 174 10.69 -13.32 12.69
C ILE A 174 10.79 -12.60 14.03
N GLY A 175 9.78 -11.79 14.33
CA GLY A 175 9.47 -11.31 15.67
C GLY A 175 8.27 -12.05 16.23
N SER A 176 8.14 -12.05 17.55
CA SER A 176 6.95 -12.58 18.23
C SER A 176 6.22 -11.44 18.94
N THR A 177 4.90 -11.41 18.93
CA THR A 177 4.13 -10.65 19.91
C THR A 177 4.42 -11.26 21.27
N GLY A 178 4.46 -12.59 21.36
CA GLY A 178 4.63 -13.42 22.55
C GLY A 178 3.32 -13.66 23.30
N LEU A 179 2.20 -13.48 22.61
CA LEU A 179 0.86 -13.99 22.95
C LEU A 179 0.49 -15.12 21.99
N ASP A 180 -0.51 -15.90 22.38
CA ASP A 180 -1.29 -16.77 21.49
C ASP A 180 -2.59 -16.06 21.05
N ASP A 181 -3.35 -16.69 20.16
CA ASP A 181 -4.62 -16.20 19.60
C ASP A 181 -5.76 -16.08 20.62
N SER A 182 -5.61 -16.61 21.84
CA SER A 182 -6.65 -16.54 22.87
C SER A 182 -6.59 -15.26 23.72
N HIS A 183 -5.61 -14.39 23.46
CA HIS A 183 -5.41 -13.15 24.22
C HIS A 183 -5.62 -11.93 23.34
N ASP A 184 -6.58 -11.09 23.73
CA ASP A 184 -6.71 -9.74 23.20
C ASP A 184 -5.49 -8.89 23.57
N LEU A 185 -5.02 -8.10 22.60
CA LEU A 185 -4.00 -7.09 22.80
C LEU A 185 -4.60 -5.83 23.44
N GLU A 186 -5.09 -5.97 24.67
CA GLU A 186 -5.42 -4.82 25.49
C GLU A 186 -4.15 -4.03 25.83
N TYR A 187 -4.28 -2.72 26.04
CA TYR A 187 -3.17 -1.88 26.47
C TYR A 187 -2.46 -2.39 27.74
N ALA A 188 -3.18 -3.15 28.58
CA ALA A 188 -2.66 -3.75 29.80
C ALA A 188 -1.90 -5.07 29.56
N THR A 189 -2.17 -5.81 28.48
CA THR A 189 -1.60 -7.16 28.28
C THR A 189 -0.22 -7.13 27.65
N ARG A 190 0.11 -6.09 26.85
CA ARG A 190 1.47 -5.87 26.32
C ARG A 190 1.84 -4.39 26.16
N PRO A 191 2.74 -3.87 27.01
CA PRO A 191 3.05 -2.45 27.03
C PRO A 191 4.08 -2.06 25.95
N TYR A 192 4.20 -0.75 25.73
CA TYR A 192 5.02 -0.12 24.69
C TYR A 192 6.48 -0.57 24.68
N GLU A 193 7.10 -0.81 25.84
CA GLU A 193 8.53 -1.10 25.98
C GLU A 193 8.95 -2.32 25.15
N TYR A 194 8.14 -3.38 25.18
CA TYR A 194 8.42 -4.58 24.39
C TYR A 194 8.16 -4.36 22.90
N PHE A 195 7.00 -3.80 22.55
CA PHE A 195 6.64 -3.59 21.15
C PHE A 195 7.62 -2.67 20.43
N LYS A 196 8.16 -1.67 21.14
CA LYS A 196 9.24 -0.83 20.63
C LYS A 196 10.48 -1.65 20.26
N LEU A 197 10.94 -2.55 21.13
CA LEU A 197 12.14 -3.36 20.88
C LEU A 197 11.98 -4.24 19.64
N VAL A 198 10.83 -4.93 19.50
CA VAL A 198 10.61 -5.82 18.36
C VAL A 198 10.42 -5.05 17.05
N GLN A 199 9.67 -3.95 17.06
CA GLN A 199 9.50 -3.08 15.88
C GLN A 199 10.83 -2.46 15.45
N GLU A 200 11.61 -1.89 16.37
CA GLU A 200 12.95 -1.38 16.07
C GLU A 200 13.89 -2.48 15.57
N GLY A 201 13.78 -3.70 16.12
CA GLY A 201 14.53 -4.86 15.66
C GLY A 201 14.27 -5.23 14.21
N LEU A 202 12.99 -5.22 13.83
CA LEU A 202 12.55 -5.46 12.46
C LEU A 202 13.11 -4.36 11.54
N VAL A 203 12.93 -3.09 11.89
CA VAL A 203 13.48 -1.93 11.15
C VAL A 203 15.00 -2.03 10.99
N LYS A 204 15.74 -2.28 12.09
CA LYS A 204 17.21 -2.42 12.10
C LYS A 204 17.69 -3.63 11.30
N SER A 205 16.83 -4.60 11.03
CA SER A 205 17.15 -5.73 10.16
C SER A 205 17.09 -5.38 8.67
N GLY A 206 16.58 -4.20 8.32
CA GLY A 206 16.48 -3.73 6.94
C GLY A 206 15.22 -4.22 6.21
N VAL A 207 14.20 -4.67 6.94
CA VAL A 207 12.91 -5.04 6.33
C VAL A 207 12.25 -3.81 5.72
N ARG A 208 11.59 -3.98 4.58
CA ARG A 208 10.75 -2.94 3.97
C ARG A 208 9.27 -3.09 4.32
N ILE A 209 8.88 -4.28 4.78
CA ILE A 209 7.51 -4.69 5.06
C ILE A 209 7.49 -5.43 6.39
N ILE A 210 6.50 -5.16 7.24
CA ILE A 210 6.17 -5.96 8.42
C ILE A 210 4.73 -6.46 8.28
N SER A 211 4.58 -7.78 8.26
CA SER A 211 3.30 -8.48 8.25
C SER A 211 2.80 -8.68 9.69
N ASN A 212 1.60 -8.19 9.99
CA ASN A 212 0.98 -8.23 11.32
C ASN A 212 -0.43 -8.83 11.23
N SER A 213 -0.55 -10.10 11.61
CA SER A 213 -1.83 -10.83 11.60
C SER A 213 -2.45 -10.96 12.99
N TRP A 214 -2.42 -9.86 13.74
CA TRP A 214 -2.95 -9.76 15.11
C TRP A 214 -3.62 -8.40 15.31
N GLY A 215 -4.48 -8.29 16.32
CA GLY A 215 -5.18 -7.04 16.58
C GLY A 215 -6.01 -7.07 17.86
N GLN A 216 -6.71 -5.98 18.11
CA GLN A 216 -7.67 -5.84 19.19
C GLN A 216 -9.08 -5.80 18.61
N SER A 217 -10.05 -6.41 19.30
CA SER A 217 -11.46 -6.34 18.92
C SER A 217 -11.91 -4.89 18.65
N PRO A 218 -12.61 -4.63 17.54
CA PRO A 218 -13.20 -3.33 17.22
C PRO A 218 -14.44 -3.01 18.07
N GLY A 219 -14.74 -3.82 19.09
CA GLY A 219 -15.97 -3.76 19.84
C GLY A 219 -17.14 -4.39 19.08
N ILE A 220 -18.32 -4.28 19.66
CA ILE A 220 -19.52 -5.02 19.25
C ILE A 220 -20.00 -4.66 17.83
N ASP A 221 -19.83 -3.41 17.39
CA ASP A 221 -20.28 -2.96 16.06
C ASP A 221 -19.18 -2.37 15.15
N GLY A 222 -17.97 -2.20 15.69
CA GLY A 222 -16.87 -1.52 15.01
C GLY A 222 -17.20 -0.11 14.56
N THR A 223 -18.01 0.64 15.32
CA THR A 223 -18.28 2.05 15.05
C THR A 223 -17.04 2.92 15.30
N LEU A 224 -16.95 4.03 14.57
CA LEU A 224 -15.93 5.04 14.84
C LEU A 224 -16.03 5.59 16.27
N ASN A 225 -17.22 5.62 16.87
CA ASN A 225 -17.38 6.05 18.27
C ASN A 225 -16.61 5.15 19.23
N TYR A 226 -16.72 3.82 19.08
CA TYR A 226 -15.95 2.87 19.88
C TYR A 226 -14.45 3.06 19.67
N LEU A 227 -14.02 3.14 18.41
CA LEU A 227 -12.61 3.27 18.04
C LEU A 227 -12.01 4.61 18.51
N ASN A 228 -12.77 5.71 18.44
CA ASN A 228 -12.37 7.02 18.96
C ASN A 228 -12.16 6.96 20.47
N GLY A 229 -13.06 6.30 21.20
CA GLY A 229 -12.91 6.09 22.64
C GLY A 229 -11.70 5.21 22.96
N PHE A 230 -11.49 4.12 22.21
CA PHE A 230 -10.35 3.22 22.39
C PHE A 230 -9.02 3.95 22.15
N TYR A 231 -8.92 4.73 21.09
CA TYR A 231 -7.73 5.54 20.78
C TYR A 231 -7.49 6.64 21.82
N SER A 232 -8.56 7.30 22.29
CA SER A 232 -8.45 8.40 23.26
C SER A 232 -7.99 7.93 24.64
N ARG A 233 -8.33 6.71 25.03
CA ARG A 233 -7.90 6.09 26.30
C ARG A 233 -6.54 5.40 26.22
N ALA A 234 -5.93 5.32 25.05
CA ALA A 234 -4.61 4.71 24.88
C ALA A 234 -3.58 5.37 25.81
N PRO A 235 -2.78 4.61 26.58
CA PRO A 235 -1.59 5.18 27.20
C PRO A 235 -0.67 5.70 26.09
N LYS A 236 -0.05 6.86 26.30
CA LYS A 236 0.87 7.44 25.31
C LYS A 236 2.27 7.51 25.93
N PRO A 237 3.26 6.73 25.45
CA PRO A 237 3.19 5.83 24.29
C PRO A 237 2.53 4.46 24.56
N SER A 238 1.94 3.87 23.51
CA SER A 238 1.34 2.51 23.45
C SER A 238 2.00 1.66 22.35
N TYR A 239 1.58 0.39 22.20
CA TYR A 239 2.03 -0.44 21.07
C TYR A 239 1.71 0.19 19.69
N LEU A 240 0.64 0.98 19.58
CA LEU A 240 0.30 1.72 18.36
C LEU A 240 1.39 2.74 18.02
N ASP A 241 1.98 3.38 19.02
CA ASP A 241 3.09 4.32 18.82
C ASP A 241 4.37 3.60 18.37
N ALA A 242 4.65 2.39 18.89
CA ALA A 242 5.78 1.59 18.42
C ALA A 242 5.64 1.18 16.95
N MET A 243 4.43 0.82 16.51
CA MET A 243 4.16 0.54 15.08
C MET A 243 4.25 1.80 14.23
N ALA A 244 3.74 2.93 14.72
CA ALA A 244 3.83 4.22 14.06
C ALA A 244 5.29 4.67 13.89
N ASP A 245 6.16 4.43 14.87
CA ASP A 245 7.60 4.72 14.80
C ASP A 245 8.27 3.93 13.66
N ALA A 246 7.96 2.64 13.51
CA ALA A 246 8.45 1.83 12.39
C ALA A 246 7.91 2.30 11.03
N ALA A 247 6.64 2.70 10.96
CA ALA A 247 6.06 3.29 9.76
C ALA A 247 6.71 4.65 9.41
N ASN A 248 7.01 5.48 10.41
CA ASN A 248 7.73 6.75 10.22
C ASN A 248 9.19 6.54 9.81
N ALA A 249 9.81 5.41 10.18
CA ALA A 249 11.11 4.98 9.67
C ALA A 249 11.06 4.49 8.21
N GLY A 250 9.88 4.51 7.58
CA GLY A 250 9.69 4.18 6.17
C GLY A 250 9.30 2.73 5.91
N VAL A 251 9.05 1.91 6.94
CA VAL A 251 8.66 0.49 6.79
C VAL A 251 7.15 0.36 6.59
N ILE A 252 6.71 -0.42 5.61
CA ILE A 252 5.29 -0.65 5.37
C ILE A 252 4.73 -1.60 6.45
N GLN A 253 3.73 -1.14 7.20
CA GLN A 253 2.94 -1.99 8.08
C GLN A 253 1.77 -2.58 7.30
N VAL A 254 1.71 -3.90 7.19
CA VAL A 254 0.58 -4.63 6.60
C VAL A 254 -0.17 -5.30 7.74
N VAL A 255 -1.44 -4.93 7.92
CA VAL A 255 -2.18 -5.21 9.16
C VAL A 255 -3.54 -5.82 8.84
N ALA A 256 -3.83 -6.97 9.47
CA ALA A 256 -5.12 -7.64 9.37
C ALA A 256 -6.29 -6.75 9.82
N GLY A 257 -7.41 -6.80 9.10
CA GLY A 257 -8.62 -6.01 9.35
C GLY A 257 -9.44 -6.44 10.57
N TYR A 258 -9.16 -7.63 11.14
CA TYR A 258 -9.97 -8.32 12.15
C TYR A 258 -11.24 -8.97 11.55
N ASN A 259 -11.93 -9.86 12.28
CA ASN A 259 -12.74 -10.94 11.70
C ASN A 259 -14.22 -10.99 12.15
N GLU A 260 -14.79 -9.89 12.64
CA GLU A 260 -16.12 -9.84 13.30
C GLU A 260 -17.27 -9.41 12.36
N GLY A 261 -16.98 -9.10 11.09
CA GLY A 261 -18.01 -8.60 10.16
C GLY A 261 -18.43 -7.14 10.42
N THR A 262 -17.63 -6.38 11.19
CA THR A 262 -17.96 -5.00 11.58
C THR A 262 -17.77 -3.99 10.45
N ALA A 263 -18.34 -2.79 10.64
CA ALA A 263 -18.33 -1.72 9.63
C ALA A 263 -16.94 -1.11 9.38
N ASN A 264 -16.06 -1.18 10.36
CA ASN A 264 -14.67 -0.73 10.26
C ASN A 264 -13.73 -1.84 10.73
N PRO A 265 -12.46 -1.80 10.30
CA PRO A 265 -11.47 -2.70 10.82
C PRO A 265 -11.06 -2.27 12.24
N ALA A 266 -10.27 -3.11 12.92
CA ALA A 266 -9.76 -2.84 14.27
C ALA A 266 -8.93 -1.54 14.38
N ILE A 267 -8.59 -1.14 15.61
CA ILE A 267 -7.84 0.10 15.88
C ILE A 267 -6.47 0.16 15.17
N THR A 268 -5.76 -0.97 15.07
CA THR A 268 -4.44 -1.04 14.46
C THR A 268 -4.49 -0.75 12.95
N PRO A 269 -5.31 -1.46 12.13
CA PRO A 269 -5.40 -1.17 10.69
C PRO A 269 -5.99 0.22 10.37
N ILE A 270 -6.85 0.78 11.23
CA ILE A 270 -7.42 2.14 11.02
C ILE A 270 -6.53 3.26 11.56
N LEU A 271 -5.36 2.99 12.16
CA LEU A 271 -4.52 4.01 12.78
C LEU A 271 -4.24 5.26 11.90
N PRO A 272 -4.07 5.16 10.56
CA PRO A 272 -3.94 6.33 9.69
C PRO A 272 -5.15 7.29 9.69
N HIS A 273 -6.33 6.87 10.16
CA HIS A 273 -7.46 7.77 10.40
C HIS A 273 -7.12 8.84 11.45
N TYR A 274 -6.39 8.45 12.50
CA TYR A 274 -5.96 9.28 13.62
C TYR A 274 -4.57 9.88 13.44
N ARG A 275 -3.74 9.24 12.60
CA ARG A 275 -2.34 9.60 12.30
C ARG A 275 -2.12 9.62 10.78
N PRO A 276 -2.66 10.61 10.05
CA PRO A 276 -2.72 10.58 8.58
C PRO A 276 -1.35 10.53 7.89
N GLU A 277 -0.30 10.95 8.56
CA GLU A 277 1.07 10.87 8.06
C GLU A 277 1.56 9.43 7.82
N LEU A 278 0.94 8.44 8.47
CA LEU A 278 1.30 7.03 8.40
C LEU A 278 0.80 6.35 7.12
N GLU A 279 -0.22 6.90 6.46
CA GLU A 279 -0.95 6.25 5.36
C GLU A 279 -0.04 5.79 4.20
N LYS A 280 1.04 6.54 3.92
CA LYS A 280 2.02 6.22 2.88
C LYS A 280 2.81 4.93 3.15
N ASN A 281 2.80 4.44 4.40
CA ASN A 281 3.50 3.26 4.87
C ASN A 281 2.55 2.29 5.62
N TRP A 282 1.26 2.30 5.29
CA TRP A 282 0.25 1.49 5.98
C TRP A 282 -0.69 0.80 4.99
N ILE A 283 -1.02 -0.45 5.27
CA ILE A 283 -2.00 -1.24 4.51
C ILE A 283 -2.87 -2.02 5.49
N ALA A 284 -4.18 -1.73 5.45
CA ALA A 284 -5.19 -2.57 6.08
C ALA A 284 -5.60 -3.70 5.12
N VAL A 285 -5.89 -4.88 5.64
CA VAL A 285 -6.20 -6.05 4.81
C VAL A 285 -7.57 -6.63 5.16
N ALA A 286 -8.47 -6.66 4.17
CA ALA A 286 -9.73 -7.39 4.24
C ALA A 286 -9.55 -8.80 3.62
N ASN A 287 -10.30 -9.77 4.14
CA ASN A 287 -10.24 -11.16 3.68
C ASN A 287 -11.36 -11.47 2.68
N LEU A 288 -10.96 -12.13 1.60
CA LEU A 288 -11.86 -12.68 0.59
C LEU A 288 -11.99 -14.20 0.74
N ASP A 289 -13.22 -14.68 0.59
CA ASP A 289 -13.56 -16.08 0.36
C ASP A 289 -14.01 -16.27 -1.11
N ALA A 290 -13.94 -17.49 -1.62
CA ALA A 290 -14.36 -17.80 -2.98
C ALA A 290 -15.90 -17.74 -3.12
N PRO A 291 -16.47 -17.17 -4.20
CA PRO A 291 -15.80 -16.66 -5.40
C PRO A 291 -15.66 -15.13 -5.41
N GLU A 292 -15.06 -14.52 -4.37
CA GLU A 292 -14.82 -13.07 -4.16
C GLU A 292 -15.89 -12.34 -3.34
N GLU A 293 -16.33 -12.98 -2.25
CA GLU A 293 -17.10 -12.31 -1.20
C GLU A 293 -16.20 -12.00 0.00
N LEU A 294 -16.65 -11.10 0.88
CA LEU A 294 -15.99 -10.96 2.18
C LEU A 294 -16.16 -12.28 2.95
N GLY A 295 -15.03 -12.90 3.29
CA GLY A 295 -14.99 -14.07 4.15
C GLY A 295 -15.14 -13.68 5.62
N SER A 296 -14.45 -14.41 6.51
CA SER A 296 -14.29 -13.95 7.89
C SER A 296 -13.43 -12.66 7.90
N SER A 297 -14.09 -11.51 7.90
CA SER A 297 -13.47 -10.18 7.73
C SER A 297 -14.38 -9.07 8.23
N ASN A 298 -13.77 -8.05 8.81
CA ASN A 298 -14.36 -6.72 8.88
C ASN A 298 -14.30 -6.03 7.52
N LYS A 299 -15.16 -5.03 7.33
CA LYS A 299 -15.13 -4.15 6.16
C LYS A 299 -13.99 -3.15 6.28
N CYS A 300 -13.51 -2.64 5.14
CA CYS A 300 -12.46 -1.62 5.11
C CYS A 300 -12.85 -0.29 5.78
N GLY A 301 -14.14 0.07 5.76
CA GLY A 301 -14.70 1.24 6.44
C GLY A 301 -13.88 2.52 6.22
N ALA A 302 -13.61 3.24 7.30
CA ALA A 302 -12.80 4.46 7.28
C ALA A 302 -11.33 4.26 6.84
N ALA A 303 -10.87 3.01 6.68
CA ALA A 303 -9.58 2.67 6.11
C ALA A 303 -9.58 2.44 4.59
N GLN A 304 -10.71 2.60 3.89
CA GLN A 304 -10.87 2.25 2.46
C GLN A 304 -9.72 2.70 1.56
N TYR A 305 -9.18 3.91 1.75
CA TYR A 305 -8.10 4.45 0.92
C TYR A 305 -6.71 3.86 1.16
N TRP A 306 -6.52 3.08 2.22
CA TRP A 306 -5.31 2.29 2.49
C TRP A 306 -5.65 0.82 2.79
N CYS A 307 -6.82 0.36 2.37
CA CYS A 307 -7.29 -1.01 2.54
C CYS A 307 -7.25 -1.77 1.23
N ILE A 308 -6.81 -3.02 1.26
CA ILE A 308 -6.79 -3.93 0.12
C ILE A 308 -7.48 -5.24 0.50
N SER A 309 -8.16 -5.87 -0.45
CA SER A 309 -8.76 -7.19 -0.26
C SER A 309 -7.87 -8.28 -0.85
N ALA A 310 -7.60 -9.31 -0.07
CA ALA A 310 -6.80 -10.46 -0.51
C ALA A 310 -7.46 -11.78 -0.09
N PRO A 311 -7.28 -12.86 -0.86
CA PRO A 311 -7.75 -14.19 -0.47
C PRO A 311 -7.13 -14.62 0.86
N GLY A 312 -7.93 -15.08 1.80
CA GLY A 312 -7.46 -15.62 3.08
C GLY A 312 -8.08 -16.96 3.42
N ASP A 313 -9.35 -17.17 3.11
CA ASP A 313 -10.03 -18.45 3.33
C ASP A 313 -9.58 -19.53 2.34
N GLY A 314 -9.75 -20.81 2.68
CA GLY A 314 -9.43 -21.93 1.79
C GLY A 314 -7.94 -22.11 1.46
N SER A 315 -7.03 -21.62 2.31
CA SER A 315 -5.58 -21.77 2.14
C SER A 315 -5.04 -22.92 2.99
N THR A 316 -4.03 -23.65 2.50
CA THR A 316 -3.27 -24.64 3.29
C THR A 316 -1.93 -24.05 3.68
N SER A 317 -1.51 -24.21 4.94
CA SER A 317 -0.21 -23.68 5.41
C SER A 317 0.47 -24.57 6.45
N THR A 318 1.73 -24.29 6.74
CA THR A 318 2.59 -24.99 7.70
C THR A 318 2.04 -24.95 9.13
N TYR A 319 2.24 -26.03 9.89
CA TYR A 319 1.78 -26.14 11.28
C TYR A 319 2.84 -26.72 12.23
N LEU A 320 2.55 -26.76 13.54
CA LEU A 320 3.55 -27.08 14.57
C LEU A 320 4.02 -28.55 14.57
N ASP A 321 3.28 -29.46 13.94
CA ASP A 321 3.56 -30.90 13.89
C ASP A 321 4.42 -31.32 12.67
N ASP A 322 5.09 -30.36 12.02
CA ASP A 322 5.78 -30.53 10.72
C ASP A 322 4.85 -30.88 9.56
N GLY A 323 3.53 -30.82 9.79
CA GLY A 323 2.49 -30.99 8.79
C GLY A 323 1.86 -29.67 8.36
N TYR A 324 0.64 -29.78 7.83
CA TYR A 324 -0.10 -28.66 7.28
C TYR A 324 -1.50 -28.57 7.89
N ALA A 325 -2.01 -27.36 8.01
CA ALA A 325 -3.35 -27.07 8.50
C ALA A 325 -4.07 -26.07 7.59
N GLY A 326 -5.41 -26.10 7.63
CA GLY A 326 -6.23 -25.08 7.00
C GLY A 326 -6.00 -23.71 7.65
N SER A 327 -6.02 -22.67 6.82
CA SER A 327 -5.88 -21.27 7.22
C SER A 327 -7.01 -20.44 6.60
N GLY A 328 -7.48 -19.44 7.35
CA GLY A 328 -8.57 -18.55 6.96
C GLY A 328 -8.48 -17.18 7.62
N GLY A 329 -9.42 -16.29 7.29
CA GLY A 329 -9.56 -14.97 7.90
C GLY A 329 -8.58 -13.90 7.39
N THR A 330 -8.72 -12.69 7.92
CA THR A 330 -7.81 -11.55 7.61
C THR A 330 -6.36 -11.84 7.96
N SER A 331 -6.11 -12.73 8.93
CA SER A 331 -4.78 -13.24 9.23
C SER A 331 -4.12 -13.87 8.01
N SER A 332 -4.83 -14.71 7.25
CA SER A 332 -4.28 -15.41 6.07
C SER A 332 -4.21 -14.51 4.82
N ALA A 333 -5.09 -13.52 4.71
CA ALA A 333 -5.05 -12.51 3.65
C ALA A 333 -3.81 -11.58 3.79
N THR A 334 -3.39 -11.28 5.02
CA THR A 334 -2.28 -10.38 5.34
C THR A 334 -0.91 -10.84 4.80
N PRO A 335 -0.47 -12.11 4.93
CA PRO A 335 0.76 -12.59 4.30
C PRO A 335 0.66 -12.61 2.77
N HIS A 336 -0.51 -12.84 2.16
CA HIS A 336 -0.67 -12.68 0.70
C HIS A 336 -0.47 -11.24 0.24
N ALA A 337 -1.03 -10.26 0.95
CA ALA A 337 -0.77 -8.84 0.67
C ALA A 337 0.72 -8.48 0.90
N SER A 338 1.32 -8.99 1.97
CA SER A 338 2.74 -8.75 2.31
C SER A 338 3.70 -9.35 1.28
N ALA A 339 3.46 -10.59 0.85
CA ALA A 339 4.23 -11.25 -0.19
C ALA A 339 4.02 -10.57 -1.56
N THR A 340 2.81 -10.09 -1.87
CA THR A 340 2.57 -9.30 -3.10
C THR A 340 3.47 -8.07 -3.15
N LEU A 341 3.56 -7.30 -2.06
CA LEU A 341 4.49 -6.17 -2.00
C LEU A 341 5.94 -6.61 -2.23
N ALA A 342 6.37 -7.76 -1.70
CA ALA A 342 7.70 -8.28 -1.94
C ALA A 342 7.95 -8.65 -3.42
N LEU A 343 6.97 -9.26 -4.10
CA LEU A 343 7.04 -9.50 -5.55
C LEU A 343 7.19 -8.17 -6.32
N LEU A 344 6.42 -7.15 -5.93
CA LEU A 344 6.51 -5.82 -6.55
C LEU A 344 7.85 -5.13 -6.28
N MET A 345 8.41 -5.27 -5.07
CA MET A 345 9.74 -4.75 -4.74
C MET A 345 10.84 -5.39 -5.59
N GLN A 346 10.71 -6.67 -5.93
CA GLN A 346 11.62 -7.34 -6.87
C GLN A 346 11.39 -6.85 -8.31
N ARG A 347 10.13 -6.65 -8.74
CA ARG A 347 9.79 -6.14 -10.09
C ARG A 347 10.29 -4.72 -10.33
N PHE A 348 10.29 -3.88 -9.29
CA PHE A 348 10.60 -2.46 -9.37
C PHE A 348 11.71 -2.06 -8.37
N PRO A 349 12.96 -2.50 -8.58
CA PRO A 349 14.05 -2.31 -7.62
C PRO A 349 14.44 -0.84 -7.37
N GLY A 350 14.08 0.08 -8.28
CA GLY A 350 14.34 1.51 -8.15
C GLY A 350 13.24 2.31 -7.42
N LEU A 351 12.14 1.66 -7.03
CA LEU A 351 10.99 2.35 -6.41
C LEU A 351 10.99 2.26 -4.89
N GLY A 352 10.58 3.36 -4.26
CA GLY A 352 10.38 3.48 -2.82
C GLY A 352 9.15 2.73 -2.32
N ASN A 353 8.96 2.71 -0.99
CA ASN A 353 7.88 1.97 -0.35
C ASN A 353 6.49 2.55 -0.67
N ASP A 354 6.36 3.88 -0.70
CA ASP A 354 5.10 4.55 -1.06
C ASP A 354 4.73 4.22 -2.51
N GLU A 355 5.69 4.29 -3.46
CA GLU A 355 5.47 3.95 -4.86
C GLU A 355 5.03 2.48 -5.04
N ILE A 356 5.67 1.53 -4.36
CA ILE A 356 5.29 0.11 -4.41
C ILE A 356 3.87 -0.11 -3.85
N ARG A 357 3.54 0.53 -2.72
CA ARG A 357 2.20 0.48 -2.13
C ARG A 357 1.16 1.06 -3.09
N GLN A 358 1.45 2.21 -3.72
CA GLN A 358 0.55 2.81 -4.71
C GLN A 358 0.31 1.89 -5.91
N ILE A 359 1.35 1.21 -6.42
CA ILE A 359 1.17 0.22 -7.50
C ILE A 359 0.19 -0.84 -7.04
N MET A 360 0.42 -1.49 -5.90
CA MET A 360 -0.46 -2.57 -5.42
C MET A 360 -1.93 -2.12 -5.26
N LEU A 361 -2.16 -0.96 -4.64
CA LEU A 361 -3.50 -0.43 -4.42
C LEU A 361 -4.17 -0.05 -5.73
N THR A 362 -3.49 0.71 -6.59
CA THR A 362 -4.11 1.31 -7.79
C THR A 362 -4.26 0.36 -8.96
N THR A 363 -3.63 -0.82 -8.89
CA THR A 363 -3.81 -1.88 -9.88
C THR A 363 -4.76 -2.97 -9.42
N ALA A 364 -5.33 -2.88 -8.22
CA ALA A 364 -6.35 -3.81 -7.78
C ALA A 364 -7.51 -3.93 -8.78
N THR A 365 -8.16 -5.09 -8.77
CA THR A 365 -9.44 -5.32 -9.42
C THR A 365 -10.52 -4.76 -8.52
N ASP A 366 -11.19 -3.71 -8.99
CA ASP A 366 -12.36 -3.11 -8.36
C ASP A 366 -13.48 -4.17 -8.26
N ILE A 367 -13.92 -4.44 -7.03
CA ILE A 367 -14.99 -5.37 -6.70
C ILE A 367 -15.94 -4.68 -5.72
N GLY A 368 -17.25 -4.88 -5.89
CA GLY A 368 -18.26 -4.19 -5.10
C GLY A 368 -18.77 -2.91 -5.75
N GLU A 369 -18.81 -1.83 -4.98
CA GLU A 369 -19.22 -0.51 -5.49
C GLU A 369 -18.08 0.10 -6.31
N ALA A 370 -18.40 0.73 -7.44
CA ALA A 370 -17.38 1.28 -8.32
C ALA A 370 -16.49 2.32 -7.62
N GLY A 371 -15.18 2.18 -7.77
CA GLY A 371 -14.18 3.04 -7.14
C GLY A 371 -13.61 2.44 -5.86
N VAL A 372 -13.05 3.30 -4.99
CA VAL A 372 -12.58 2.87 -3.68
C VAL A 372 -13.77 2.87 -2.71
N ASP A 373 -14.08 1.74 -2.07
CA ASP A 373 -15.31 1.60 -1.30
C ASP A 373 -15.10 1.11 0.14
N ALA A 374 -16.11 1.31 0.99
CA ALA A 374 -16.03 0.97 2.40
C ALA A 374 -16.08 -0.55 2.67
N LYS A 375 -16.53 -1.39 1.73
CA LYS A 375 -16.59 -2.85 1.89
C LYS A 375 -15.24 -3.48 1.55
N PHE A 376 -14.69 -3.20 0.36
CA PHE A 376 -13.49 -3.88 -0.17
C PHE A 376 -12.25 -2.99 -0.32
N GLY A 377 -12.36 -1.69 -0.03
CA GLY A 377 -11.24 -0.76 -0.14
C GLY A 377 -10.88 -0.53 -1.59
N TRP A 378 -9.63 -0.80 -1.96
CA TRP A 378 -9.19 -0.78 -3.36
C TRP A 378 -9.67 -1.98 -4.18
N GLY A 379 -10.28 -2.99 -3.54
CA GLY A 379 -10.69 -4.22 -4.19
C GLY A 379 -9.65 -5.34 -4.08
N ARG A 380 -9.77 -6.35 -4.94
CA ARG A 380 -8.91 -7.54 -4.92
C ARG A 380 -7.53 -7.24 -5.51
N ILE A 381 -6.46 -7.70 -4.87
CA ILE A 381 -5.11 -7.67 -5.46
C ILE A 381 -5.11 -8.26 -6.88
N ASP A 382 -4.44 -7.58 -7.81
CA ASP A 382 -4.16 -8.08 -9.15
C ASP A 382 -2.68 -7.90 -9.50
N ILE A 383 -1.91 -8.98 -9.34
CA ILE A 383 -0.47 -9.01 -9.59
C ILE A 383 -0.16 -8.84 -11.08
N ALA A 384 -0.99 -9.39 -11.97
CA ALA A 384 -0.77 -9.29 -13.41
C ALA A 384 -0.86 -7.84 -13.89
N LYS A 385 -1.89 -7.09 -13.45
CA LYS A 385 -2.01 -5.66 -13.74
C LYS A 385 -0.87 -4.86 -13.09
N ALA A 386 -0.46 -5.22 -11.88
CA ALA A 386 0.65 -4.56 -11.16
C ALA A 386 2.01 -4.68 -11.90
N MET A 387 2.25 -5.76 -12.65
CA MET A 387 3.49 -5.94 -13.44
C MET A 387 3.70 -4.85 -14.53
N ASN A 388 2.62 -4.14 -14.88
CA ASN A 388 2.57 -3.13 -15.94
C ASN A 388 2.71 -1.68 -15.43
N GLY A 389 3.04 -1.49 -14.15
CA GLY A 389 3.20 -0.17 -13.53
C GLY A 389 1.94 0.31 -12.79
N PRO A 390 1.94 1.55 -12.26
CA PRO A 390 0.84 2.08 -11.47
C PRO A 390 -0.43 2.30 -12.30
N GLY A 391 -1.60 2.23 -11.67
CA GLY A 391 -2.89 2.58 -12.28
C GLY A 391 -3.35 4.00 -11.98
N GLN A 392 -2.83 4.60 -10.91
CA GLN A 392 -3.07 5.98 -10.47
C GLN A 392 -1.88 6.45 -9.62
N PHE A 393 -1.78 7.75 -9.38
CA PHE A 393 -0.88 8.31 -8.37
C PHE A 393 -1.70 8.84 -7.19
N LEU A 394 -1.33 8.48 -5.96
CA LEU A 394 -2.01 8.91 -4.73
C LEU A 394 -1.26 10.06 -4.02
N SER A 395 0.00 10.20 -4.35
CA SER A 395 0.93 11.27 -3.96
C SER A 395 1.90 11.49 -5.14
N ARG A 396 2.81 12.47 -5.06
CA ARG A 396 3.84 12.60 -6.09
C ARG A 396 4.66 11.31 -6.18
N PHE A 397 4.62 10.67 -7.35
CA PHE A 397 5.24 9.38 -7.60
C PHE A 397 6.68 9.57 -8.08
N ASN A 398 7.66 8.99 -7.38
CA ASN A 398 9.07 9.16 -7.71
C ASN A 398 9.63 7.91 -8.40
N ALA A 399 9.82 8.01 -9.72
CA ALA A 399 10.44 6.97 -10.52
C ALA A 399 11.96 7.22 -10.63
N ASN A 400 12.75 6.60 -9.75
CA ASN A 400 14.21 6.67 -9.80
C ASN A 400 14.80 5.42 -10.46
N LEU A 401 15.16 5.53 -11.73
CA LEU A 401 15.67 4.40 -12.52
C LEU A 401 17.19 4.55 -12.71
N GLY A 402 17.94 3.53 -12.29
CA GLY A 402 19.39 3.50 -12.40
C GLY A 402 19.89 3.46 -13.86
N GLU A 403 21.18 3.71 -14.05
CA GLU A 403 21.82 3.64 -15.38
C GLU A 403 21.61 2.26 -16.03
N GLY A 404 21.27 2.25 -17.32
CA GLY A 404 21.02 1.02 -18.07
C GLY A 404 19.69 0.31 -17.73
N VAL A 405 18.91 0.81 -16.77
CA VAL A 405 17.57 0.30 -16.47
C VAL A 405 16.57 0.94 -17.42
N THR A 406 15.82 0.11 -18.13
CA THR A 406 14.68 0.52 -18.95
C THR A 406 13.43 -0.16 -18.44
N ASP A 407 12.36 0.60 -18.22
CA ASP A 407 11.05 0.07 -17.86
C ASP A 407 9.95 0.69 -18.73
N THR A 408 8.89 -0.08 -18.95
CA THR A 408 7.70 0.34 -19.69
C THR A 408 6.48 0.13 -18.82
N TRP A 409 5.74 1.20 -18.57
CA TRP A 409 4.44 1.15 -17.90
C TRP A 409 3.33 1.27 -18.92
N SER A 410 2.51 0.23 -19.03
CA SER A 410 1.45 0.13 -20.04
C SER A 410 0.05 0.30 -19.48
N ASN A 411 -0.10 0.43 -18.17
CA ASN A 411 -1.37 0.81 -17.56
C ASN A 411 -1.70 2.27 -17.89
N ASP A 412 -2.98 2.57 -18.04
CA ASP A 412 -3.48 3.94 -18.01
C ASP A 412 -3.35 4.46 -16.57
N ILE A 413 -2.68 5.61 -16.38
CA ILE A 413 -2.51 6.23 -15.06
C ILE A 413 -3.54 7.34 -14.89
N SER A 414 -4.59 7.06 -14.12
CA SER A 414 -5.73 7.96 -13.97
C SER A 414 -5.74 8.81 -12.70
N GLN A 415 -6.71 9.72 -12.61
CA GLN A 415 -6.95 10.66 -11.51
C GLN A 415 -8.24 10.33 -10.72
N VAL A 416 -8.94 9.26 -11.11
CA VAL A 416 -10.33 8.97 -10.73
C VAL A 416 -10.50 8.81 -9.21
N ALA A 417 -9.65 8.02 -8.56
CA ALA A 417 -9.75 7.77 -7.13
C ALA A 417 -9.37 8.99 -6.28
N LEU A 418 -8.46 9.84 -6.75
CA LEU A 418 -8.17 11.09 -6.05
C LEU A 418 -9.32 12.10 -6.15
N ASP A 419 -10.05 12.13 -7.27
CA ASP A 419 -11.26 12.96 -7.43
C ASP A 419 -12.40 12.48 -6.53
N GLN A 420 -12.61 11.17 -6.49
CA GLN A 420 -13.54 10.53 -5.55
C GLN A 420 -13.15 10.90 -4.11
N ARG A 421 -11.88 10.70 -3.76
CA ARG A 421 -11.37 10.97 -2.42
C ARG A 421 -11.50 12.42 -2.00
N GLN A 422 -11.20 13.36 -2.90
CA GLN A 422 -11.37 14.77 -2.62
C GLN A 422 -12.83 15.08 -2.29
N THR A 423 -13.76 14.52 -3.05
CA THR A 423 -15.19 14.72 -2.85
C THR A 423 -15.64 14.19 -1.48
N GLU A 424 -15.29 12.95 -1.15
CA GLU A 424 -15.67 12.32 0.12
C GLU A 424 -15.03 13.02 1.33
N GLN A 425 -13.75 13.37 1.25
CA GLN A 425 -13.06 14.05 2.35
C GLN A 425 -13.56 15.49 2.55
N GLN A 426 -13.98 16.19 1.49
CA GLN A 426 -14.64 17.48 1.61
C GLN A 426 -16.04 17.37 2.24
N GLN A 427 -16.78 16.29 1.95
CA GLN A 427 -18.05 15.98 2.60
C GLN A 427 -17.83 15.70 4.09
N GLU A 428 -16.78 14.95 4.45
CA GLU A 428 -16.41 14.67 5.84
C GLU A 428 -16.16 15.98 6.63
N VAL A 429 -15.35 16.89 6.09
CA VAL A 429 -15.07 18.20 6.70
C VAL A 429 -16.35 19.02 6.88
N THR A 430 -17.24 18.99 5.88
CA THR A 430 -18.52 19.70 5.91
C THR A 430 -19.46 19.11 6.97
N ALA A 431 -19.56 17.78 7.03
CA ALA A 431 -20.36 17.06 8.01
C ALA A 431 -19.90 17.34 9.43
N TRP A 432 -18.59 17.35 9.67
CA TRP A 432 -18.04 17.69 10.98
C TRP A 432 -18.35 19.14 11.39
N SER A 433 -18.22 20.10 10.48
CA SER A 433 -18.60 21.50 10.76
C SER A 433 -20.08 21.66 11.15
N ALA A 434 -20.98 20.94 10.47
CA ALA A 434 -22.39 20.89 10.82
C ALA A 434 -22.62 20.22 12.19
N ARG A 435 -21.94 19.10 12.47
CA ARG A 435 -21.98 18.38 13.74
C ARG A 435 -21.54 19.25 14.92
N LYS A 436 -20.42 19.97 14.78
CA LYS A 436 -19.96 20.96 15.79
C LYS A 436 -20.99 22.04 16.05
N SER A 437 -21.63 22.55 14.99
CA SER A 437 -22.64 23.59 15.14
C SER A 437 -23.89 23.10 15.87
N ALA A 438 -24.34 21.88 15.58
CA ALA A 438 -25.52 21.27 16.22
C ALA A 438 -25.30 20.99 17.71
N LEU A 439 -24.08 20.65 18.10
CA LEU A 439 -23.70 20.36 19.50
C LEU A 439 -23.17 21.58 20.27
N GLY A 440 -23.09 22.76 19.64
CA GLY A 440 -22.55 23.96 20.29
C GLY A 440 -21.04 23.93 20.55
N LEU A 441 -20.27 23.13 19.78
CA LEU A 441 -18.84 22.89 19.98
C LEU A 441 -17.93 23.90 19.25
N LYS A 442 -18.48 25.03 18.78
CA LYS A 442 -17.75 25.97 17.90
C LYS A 442 -16.52 26.58 18.55
N ASP A 443 -16.60 26.84 19.86
CA ASP A 443 -15.54 27.46 20.66
C ASP A 443 -14.83 26.42 21.56
N GLY A 444 -14.90 25.14 21.18
CA GLY A 444 -14.42 24.01 21.98
C GLY A 444 -15.56 23.29 22.72
N ILE A 445 -15.17 22.43 23.67
CA ILE A 445 -16.10 21.60 24.44
C ILE A 445 -16.73 22.47 25.56
N PRO A 446 -18.06 22.69 25.55
CA PRO A 446 -18.69 23.58 26.53
C PRO A 446 -18.81 22.90 27.89
N ALA A 447 -18.66 23.68 28.97
CA ALA A 447 -18.73 23.17 30.35
C ALA A 447 -20.10 22.55 30.71
N ASN A 448 -21.17 22.94 30.00
CA ASN A 448 -22.52 22.42 30.17
C ASN A 448 -22.90 21.35 29.10
N LEU A 449 -21.92 20.68 28.47
CA LEU A 449 -22.18 19.66 27.45
C LEU A 449 -23.12 18.55 27.97
N VAL A 450 -22.88 18.03 29.18
CA VAL A 450 -23.72 16.96 29.78
C VAL A 450 -25.17 17.43 29.96
N GLU A 451 -25.38 18.65 30.45
CA GLU A 451 -26.73 19.22 30.62
C GLU A 451 -27.41 19.41 29.25
N THR A 452 -26.67 19.90 28.26
CA THR A 452 -27.14 20.07 26.88
C THR A 452 -27.57 18.74 26.28
N LEU A 453 -26.74 17.70 26.42
CA LEU A 453 -27.04 16.35 25.93
C LEU A 453 -28.22 15.71 26.67
N ALA A 454 -28.32 15.86 27.99
CA ALA A 454 -29.47 15.37 28.74
C ALA A 454 -30.79 15.99 28.25
N GLY A 455 -30.77 17.29 27.92
CA GLY A 455 -31.91 18.00 27.36
C GLY A 455 -32.30 17.55 25.95
N THR A 456 -31.35 17.11 25.12
CA THR A 456 -31.62 16.65 23.74
C THR A 456 -31.97 15.16 23.68
N LEU A 457 -31.23 14.32 24.42
CA LEU A 457 -31.35 12.86 24.40
C LEU A 457 -32.72 12.36 24.87
N VAL A 458 -33.42 13.12 25.72
CA VAL A 458 -34.78 12.76 26.18
C VAL A 458 -35.74 12.45 25.02
N ASN A 459 -35.54 13.09 23.85
CA ASN A 459 -36.36 12.84 22.67
C ASN A 459 -35.97 11.56 21.93
N ASP A 460 -34.72 11.12 22.07
CA ASP A 460 -34.17 9.92 21.43
C ASP A 460 -34.34 8.66 22.29
N VAL A 461 -34.49 8.82 23.62
CA VAL A 461 -34.65 7.71 24.59
C VAL A 461 -35.75 6.71 24.20
N PRO A 462 -36.95 7.10 23.74
CA PRO A 462 -37.98 6.15 23.34
C PRO A 462 -37.53 5.16 22.26
N GLU A 463 -36.88 5.65 21.19
CA GLU A 463 -36.37 4.78 20.14
C GLU A 463 -35.10 4.04 20.59
N GLY A 464 -34.21 4.70 21.35
CA GLY A 464 -33.02 4.07 21.92
C GLY A 464 -33.35 2.85 22.79
N LYS A 465 -34.39 2.93 23.62
CA LYS A 465 -34.91 1.81 24.41
C LYS A 465 -35.35 0.63 23.54
N LYS A 466 -36.13 0.91 22.50
CA LYS A 466 -36.62 -0.10 21.55
C LYS A 466 -35.47 -0.77 20.81
N LEU A 467 -34.44 -0.01 20.43
CA LEU A 467 -33.26 -0.53 19.77
C LEU A 467 -32.40 -1.38 20.71
N LEU A 468 -32.23 -0.96 21.98
CA LEU A 468 -31.56 -1.78 22.99
C LEU A 468 -32.32 -3.09 23.24
N GLU A 469 -33.65 -3.03 23.39
CA GLU A 469 -34.49 -4.22 23.55
C GLU A 469 -34.32 -5.18 22.37
N ALA A 470 -34.31 -4.67 21.14
CA ALA A 470 -34.09 -5.47 19.95
C ALA A 470 -32.70 -6.14 19.94
N ALA A 471 -31.65 -5.44 20.38
CA ALA A 471 -30.30 -5.98 20.48
C ALA A 471 -30.21 -7.10 21.53
N ILE A 472 -30.73 -6.87 22.74
CA ILE A 472 -30.78 -7.88 23.80
C ILE A 472 -31.60 -9.10 23.35
N ALA A 473 -32.76 -8.86 22.71
CA ALA A 473 -33.62 -9.93 22.21
C ALA A 473 -32.97 -10.75 21.08
N ALA A 474 -32.13 -10.12 20.24
CA ALA A 474 -31.37 -10.79 19.20
C ALA A 474 -30.25 -11.69 19.77
N ASN A 475 -29.82 -11.46 21.02
CA ASN A 475 -28.83 -12.27 21.73
C ASN A 475 -29.44 -13.39 22.60
N ILE A 476 -30.74 -13.67 22.43
CA ILE A 476 -31.40 -14.79 23.10
C ILE A 476 -31.15 -16.06 22.29
N GLN A 477 -30.74 -17.14 22.94
CA GLN A 477 -30.26 -18.37 22.30
C GLN A 477 -31.21 -18.91 21.21
N GLU A 478 -32.54 -18.90 21.43
CA GLU A 478 -33.49 -19.41 20.42
C GLU A 478 -33.73 -18.44 19.25
N LYS A 479 -33.35 -17.16 19.38
CA LYS A 479 -33.58 -16.10 18.39
C LYS A 479 -32.28 -15.71 17.65
N TYR A 480 -31.14 -16.11 18.22
CA TYR A 480 -29.82 -15.70 17.79
C TYR A 480 -29.46 -16.16 16.39
N THR A 481 -29.01 -15.19 15.60
CA THR A 481 -28.01 -15.41 14.54
C THR A 481 -27.01 -14.26 14.64
N ALA A 482 -25.76 -14.49 14.22
CA ALA A 482 -24.74 -13.44 14.22
C ALA A 482 -25.21 -12.21 13.43
N GLU A 483 -25.86 -12.42 12.28
CA GLU A 483 -26.34 -11.35 11.41
C GLU A 483 -27.45 -10.52 12.07
N LYS A 484 -28.38 -11.16 12.80
CA LYS A 484 -29.47 -10.46 13.48
C LYS A 484 -28.96 -9.63 14.64
N LEU A 485 -28.09 -10.22 15.47
CA LEU A 485 -27.48 -9.50 16.58
C LEU A 485 -26.69 -8.30 16.04
N GLN A 486 -25.83 -8.53 15.03
CA GLN A 486 -25.06 -7.46 14.39
C GLN A 486 -25.94 -6.35 13.84
N ALA A 487 -27.03 -6.69 13.12
CA ALA A 487 -27.95 -5.70 12.57
C ALA A 487 -28.64 -4.87 13.68
N ALA A 488 -29.04 -5.52 14.79
CA ALA A 488 -29.66 -4.83 15.91
C ALA A 488 -28.68 -3.92 16.66
N LEU A 489 -27.44 -4.35 16.84
CA LEU A 489 -26.36 -3.57 17.44
C LEU A 489 -26.02 -2.34 16.60
N VAL A 490 -25.87 -2.52 15.27
CA VAL A 490 -25.65 -1.40 14.33
C VAL A 490 -26.80 -0.40 14.40
N ALA A 491 -28.04 -0.87 14.46
CA ALA A 491 -29.20 0.00 14.58
C ALA A 491 -29.21 0.77 15.91
N ALA A 492 -28.88 0.11 17.03
CA ALA A 492 -28.77 0.74 18.34
C ALA A 492 -27.62 1.78 18.37
N GLY A 493 -26.44 1.43 17.83
CA GLY A 493 -25.28 2.30 17.76
C GLY A 493 -25.48 3.55 16.89
N ALA A 494 -26.35 3.47 15.88
CA ALA A 494 -26.69 4.61 15.02
C ALA A 494 -27.59 5.66 15.71
N ASN A 495 -28.28 5.30 16.79
CA ASN A 495 -29.11 6.23 17.56
C ASN A 495 -28.32 6.78 18.78
N PRO A 496 -28.30 8.11 19.02
CA PRO A 496 -27.54 8.68 20.14
C PRO A 496 -27.91 8.12 21.52
N ALA A 497 -29.20 7.96 21.82
CA ALA A 497 -29.64 7.37 23.08
C ALA A 497 -29.45 5.85 23.10
N GLY A 498 -29.69 5.17 21.97
CA GLY A 498 -29.47 3.74 21.81
C GLY A 498 -28.01 3.34 22.06
N SER A 499 -27.06 4.07 21.49
CA SER A 499 -25.62 3.85 21.69
C SER A 499 -25.20 4.03 23.15
N ALA A 500 -25.66 5.12 23.80
CA ALA A 500 -25.34 5.37 25.20
C ALA A 500 -26.01 4.36 26.15
N LEU A 501 -27.23 3.89 25.81
CA LEU A 501 -27.92 2.83 26.53
C LEU A 501 -27.22 1.48 26.38
N LEU A 502 -26.72 1.15 25.18
CA LEU A 502 -25.93 -0.05 24.92
C LEU A 502 -24.64 -0.05 25.76
N ALA A 503 -23.92 1.07 25.80
CA ALA A 503 -22.73 1.23 26.63
C ALA A 503 -23.04 1.10 28.13
N LEU A 504 -24.18 1.64 28.59
CA LEU A 504 -24.64 1.51 29.97
C LEU A 504 -25.04 0.07 30.31
N TYR A 505 -25.68 -0.62 29.37
CA TYR A 505 -26.05 -2.03 29.52
C TYR A 505 -24.80 -2.91 29.61
N GLU A 506 -23.83 -2.76 28.69
CA GLU A 506 -22.53 -3.44 28.73
C GLU A 506 -21.81 -3.22 30.06
N LYS A 507 -21.77 -1.98 30.55
CA LYS A 507 -21.12 -1.65 31.83
C LYS A 507 -21.76 -2.35 33.03
N SER A 508 -23.08 -2.58 32.99
CA SER A 508 -23.81 -3.27 34.04
C SER A 508 -23.85 -4.80 33.86
N HIS A 509 -23.64 -5.28 32.63
CA HIS A 509 -23.62 -6.68 32.24
C HIS A 509 -22.38 -6.98 31.37
N PRO A 510 -21.16 -6.93 31.94
CA PRO A 510 -19.95 -7.10 31.16
C PRO A 510 -19.93 -8.44 30.42
N GLY A 511 -19.67 -8.41 29.11
CA GLY A 511 -19.60 -9.61 28.27
C GLY A 511 -20.97 -10.21 27.90
N TRP A 512 -22.07 -9.46 28.05
CA TRP A 512 -23.41 -9.98 27.72
C TRP A 512 -23.51 -10.46 26.27
N ALA A 513 -22.83 -9.79 25.32
CA ALA A 513 -22.83 -10.16 23.91
C ALA A 513 -22.05 -11.46 23.61
N SER A 514 -21.21 -11.91 24.54
CA SER A 514 -20.49 -13.19 24.46
C SER A 514 -21.22 -14.32 25.20
N GLY A 515 -22.20 -13.98 26.03
CA GLY A 515 -23.12 -14.92 26.69
C GLY A 515 -24.52 -14.89 26.08
N TRP A 516 -25.43 -15.68 26.64
CA TRP A 516 -26.83 -15.65 26.22
C TRP A 516 -27.64 -14.70 27.10
N SER A 517 -28.38 -13.81 26.45
CA SER A 517 -29.38 -12.98 27.11
C SER A 517 -30.66 -13.78 27.39
N THR A 518 -31.43 -13.35 28.38
CA THR A 518 -32.75 -13.89 28.74
C THR A 518 -33.87 -12.95 28.32
N GLU A 519 -35.09 -13.48 28.17
CA GLU A 519 -36.28 -12.67 27.87
C GLU A 519 -36.58 -11.58 28.93
N THR A 520 -36.00 -11.71 30.14
CA THR A 520 -36.23 -10.77 31.23
C THR A 520 -35.15 -9.69 31.38
N ASP A 521 -34.00 -9.83 30.71
CA ASP A 521 -32.83 -8.97 30.96
C ASP A 521 -33.11 -7.49 30.66
N TYR A 522 -33.74 -7.21 29.51
CA TYR A 522 -34.13 -5.84 29.16
C TYR A 522 -35.12 -5.24 30.16
N ALA A 523 -36.16 -5.99 30.53
CA ALA A 523 -37.16 -5.55 31.49
C ALA A 523 -36.54 -5.25 32.86
N ASN A 524 -35.64 -6.12 33.32
CA ASN A 524 -34.92 -5.95 34.59
C ASN A 524 -33.99 -4.73 34.55
N PHE A 525 -33.27 -4.52 33.45
CA PHE A 525 -32.39 -3.37 33.27
C PHE A 525 -33.18 -2.06 33.29
N ILE A 526 -34.25 -1.97 32.48
CA ILE A 526 -34.99 -0.73 32.32
C ILE A 526 -35.87 -0.38 33.52
N ALA A 527 -36.29 -1.38 34.31
CA ALA A 527 -37.10 -1.18 35.53
C ALA A 527 -36.42 -0.30 36.59
N SER A 528 -35.09 -0.13 36.51
CA SER A 528 -34.34 0.75 37.40
C SER A 528 -34.51 2.25 37.11
N TYR A 529 -35.18 2.62 36.01
CA TYR A 529 -35.39 4.01 35.60
C TYR A 529 -36.87 4.42 35.60
N THR A 530 -37.17 5.59 36.16
CA THR A 530 -38.56 6.02 36.42
C THR A 530 -39.26 6.66 35.23
N ASP A 531 -38.52 7.33 34.34
CA ASP A 531 -39.02 7.95 33.11
C ASP A 531 -37.87 8.25 32.12
N ASP A 532 -38.23 8.73 30.92
CA ASP A 532 -37.25 9.00 29.85
C ASP A 532 -36.28 10.14 30.17
N ARG A 533 -36.67 11.10 31.02
CA ARG A 533 -35.80 12.19 31.45
C ARG A 533 -34.77 11.71 32.46
N ALA A 534 -35.16 10.80 33.36
CA ALA A 534 -34.25 10.13 34.27
C ALA A 534 -33.21 9.30 33.49
N ILE A 535 -33.65 8.55 32.48
CA ILE A 535 -32.74 7.81 31.58
C ILE A 535 -31.78 8.78 30.89
N ALA A 536 -32.30 9.84 30.25
CA ALA A 536 -31.48 10.84 29.56
C ALA A 536 -30.40 11.44 30.47
N GLY A 537 -30.73 11.73 31.73
CA GLY A 537 -29.77 12.22 32.72
C GLY A 537 -28.66 11.22 33.08
N VAL A 538 -28.97 9.92 33.12
CA VAL A 538 -27.98 8.87 33.41
C VAL A 538 -27.06 8.58 32.22
N ILE A 539 -27.59 8.61 31.00
CA ILE A 539 -26.81 8.30 29.79
C ILE A 539 -26.01 9.51 29.27
N ALA A 540 -26.38 10.74 29.62
CA ALA A 540 -25.74 11.96 29.12
C ALA A 540 -24.23 12.07 29.41
N PRO A 541 -23.71 11.67 30.60
CA PRO A 541 -22.26 11.65 30.84
C PRO A 541 -21.50 10.73 29.88
N ALA A 542 -22.01 9.51 29.65
CA ALA A 542 -21.40 8.58 28.71
C ALA A 542 -21.47 9.10 27.26
N ALA A 543 -22.59 9.72 26.88
CA ALA A 543 -22.72 10.39 25.59
C ALA A 543 -21.74 11.57 25.44
N ALA A 544 -21.48 12.31 26.53
CA ALA A 544 -20.50 13.39 26.52
C ALA A 544 -19.09 12.85 26.27
N GLU A 545 -18.65 11.78 26.93
CA GLU A 545 -17.33 11.15 26.70
C GLU A 545 -17.13 10.73 25.22
N VAL A 546 -18.19 10.23 24.57
CA VAL A 546 -18.16 9.89 23.13
C VAL A 546 -17.97 11.15 22.30
N VAL A 547 -18.71 12.22 22.58
CA VAL A 547 -18.58 13.52 21.88
C VAL A 547 -17.20 14.13 22.10
N GLU A 548 -16.63 14.03 23.30
CA GLU A 548 -15.28 14.54 23.60
C GLU A 548 -14.20 13.79 22.81
N SER A 549 -14.33 12.47 22.71
CA SER A 549 -13.44 11.62 21.91
C SER A 549 -13.56 11.92 20.41
N GLU A 550 -14.80 12.02 19.90
CA GLU A 550 -15.11 12.41 18.51
C GLU A 550 -14.55 13.80 18.18
N PHE A 551 -14.71 14.76 19.09
CA PHE A 551 -14.21 16.12 18.91
C PHE A 551 -12.69 16.14 18.75
N THR A 552 -11.99 15.44 19.64
CA THR A 552 -10.52 15.38 19.63
C THR A 552 -10.00 14.77 18.33
N SER A 553 -10.56 13.64 17.88
CA SER A 553 -10.13 12.99 16.65
C SER A 553 -10.51 13.79 15.40
N SER A 554 -11.72 14.34 15.35
CA SER A 554 -12.24 15.02 14.16
C SER A 554 -11.61 16.40 13.95
N GLU A 555 -11.25 17.13 15.00
CA GLU A 555 -10.51 18.40 14.85
C GLU A 555 -9.13 18.17 14.22
N LEU A 556 -8.38 17.16 14.69
CA LEU A 556 -7.07 16.82 14.12
C LEU A 556 -7.20 16.36 12.67
N ARG A 557 -8.17 15.50 12.39
CA ARG A 557 -8.39 14.94 11.07
C ARG A 557 -8.82 16.02 10.06
N THR A 558 -9.81 16.83 10.39
CA THR A 558 -10.29 17.88 9.47
C THR A 558 -9.27 18.99 9.26
N ALA A 559 -8.43 19.30 10.25
CA ALA A 559 -7.29 20.20 10.07
C ALA A 559 -6.27 19.66 9.05
N TYR A 560 -5.96 18.36 9.10
CA TYR A 560 -5.11 17.71 8.09
C TYR A 560 -5.75 17.76 6.69
N LEU A 561 -7.03 17.36 6.58
CA LEU A 561 -7.76 17.32 5.31
C LEU A 561 -7.86 18.70 4.64
N ALA A 562 -7.98 19.77 5.41
CA ALA A 562 -8.05 21.14 4.90
C ALA A 562 -6.77 21.61 4.18
N THR A 563 -5.62 20.96 4.43
CA THR A 563 -4.33 21.29 3.80
C THR A 563 -3.92 20.30 2.71
N LYS A 564 -4.68 19.23 2.51
CA LYS A 564 -4.32 18.13 1.62
C LYS A 564 -4.53 18.51 0.15
N THR A 565 -3.57 18.13 -0.69
CA THR A 565 -3.65 18.26 -2.15
C THR A 565 -4.07 16.94 -2.79
N TYR A 566 -4.87 17.02 -3.86
CA TYR A 566 -5.41 15.86 -4.58
C TYR A 566 -4.94 15.78 -6.04
N ASP A 567 -3.95 16.58 -6.43
CA ASP A 567 -3.29 16.43 -7.72
C ASP A 567 -1.91 15.80 -7.51
N ALA A 568 -1.78 14.56 -7.96
CA ALA A 568 -0.53 13.82 -7.93
C ALA A 568 0.14 13.85 -9.30
N GLY A 569 1.47 13.98 -9.29
CA GLY A 569 2.29 14.04 -10.50
C GLY A 569 3.44 13.05 -10.47
N LEU A 570 4.13 12.91 -11.59
CA LEU A 570 5.28 12.03 -11.74
C LEU A 570 6.57 12.82 -11.61
N THR A 571 7.56 12.29 -10.91
CA THR A 571 8.97 12.72 -11.02
C THR A 571 9.80 11.55 -11.55
N LYS A 572 10.32 11.68 -12.76
CA LYS A 572 11.32 10.76 -13.33
C LYS A 572 12.72 11.28 -13.01
N SER A 573 13.51 10.46 -12.34
CA SER A 573 14.90 10.74 -11.98
C SER A 573 15.80 9.51 -12.23
N GLY A 574 17.10 9.67 -12.01
CA GLY A 574 18.10 8.65 -12.32
C GLY A 574 18.37 8.51 -13.82
N LEU A 575 19.50 7.88 -14.17
CA LEU A 575 20.00 7.85 -15.54
C LEU A 575 19.25 6.90 -16.49
N GLY A 576 18.35 6.05 -15.97
CA GLY A 576 17.59 5.09 -16.75
C GLY A 576 16.44 5.70 -17.56
N THR A 577 15.74 4.82 -18.27
CA THR A 577 14.62 5.18 -19.17
C THR A 577 13.30 4.65 -18.64
N LEU A 578 12.29 5.52 -18.56
CA LEU A 578 10.91 5.14 -18.32
C LEU A 578 10.07 5.42 -19.58
N THR A 579 9.32 4.43 -20.05
CA THR A 579 8.35 4.61 -21.13
C THR A 579 6.93 4.50 -20.59
N LEU A 580 6.09 5.51 -20.82
CA LEU A 580 4.65 5.46 -20.58
C LEU A 580 3.94 5.13 -21.89
N ALA A 581 3.27 3.98 -21.94
CA ALA A 581 2.52 3.51 -23.11
C ALA A 581 0.99 3.65 -22.96
N GLY A 582 0.50 3.80 -21.73
CA GLY A 582 -0.92 4.06 -21.46
C GLY A 582 -1.33 5.51 -21.69
N LYS A 583 -2.63 5.76 -21.56
CA LYS A 583 -3.25 7.08 -21.54
C LYS A 583 -3.30 7.59 -20.10
N ASN A 584 -2.58 8.67 -19.84
CA ASN A 584 -2.39 9.15 -18.48
C ASN A 584 -3.13 10.47 -18.25
N THR A 585 -4.07 10.45 -17.30
CA THR A 585 -4.97 11.57 -16.98
C THR A 585 -4.73 12.21 -15.61
N TYR A 586 -3.65 11.83 -14.91
CA TYR A 586 -3.20 12.52 -13.70
C TYR A 586 -2.91 14.01 -13.97
N ARG A 587 -3.17 14.86 -12.97
CA ARG A 587 -3.13 16.32 -13.15
C ARG A 587 -1.90 17.02 -12.59
N GLY A 588 -1.20 16.40 -11.64
CA GLY A 588 0.06 16.97 -11.14
C GLY A 588 1.15 16.92 -12.20
N ASP A 589 2.04 17.92 -12.19
CA ASP A 589 3.08 18.06 -13.22
C ASP A 589 3.96 16.81 -13.34
N THR A 590 4.31 16.50 -14.58
CA THR A 590 5.34 15.52 -14.96
C THR A 590 6.70 16.19 -14.93
N ILE A 591 7.55 15.81 -13.99
CA ILE A 591 8.89 16.36 -13.82
C ILE A 591 9.92 15.34 -14.32
N VAL A 592 10.83 15.77 -15.19
CA VAL A 592 11.94 14.96 -15.71
C VAL A 592 13.25 15.57 -15.21
N ASP A 593 13.76 15.03 -14.11
CA ASP A 593 14.98 15.49 -13.41
C ASP A 593 16.22 14.66 -13.75
N GLY A 594 16.10 13.68 -14.65
CA GLY A 594 17.24 12.90 -15.12
C GLY A 594 16.84 11.67 -15.93
N GLY A 595 17.78 11.25 -16.79
CA GLY A 595 17.58 10.14 -17.70
C GLY A 595 16.48 10.45 -18.72
N GLU A 596 15.78 9.41 -19.19
CA GLU A 596 14.75 9.57 -20.20
C GLU A 596 13.35 9.26 -19.64
N LEU A 597 12.39 10.14 -19.91
CA LEU A 597 10.96 9.82 -19.90
C LEU A 597 10.47 9.82 -21.35
N ALA A 598 9.87 8.72 -21.79
CA ALA A 598 9.29 8.59 -23.12
C ALA A 598 7.78 8.39 -23.05
N ILE A 599 7.03 9.08 -23.92
CA ILE A 599 5.62 8.79 -24.19
C ILE A 599 5.56 7.99 -25.49
N ALA A 600 5.22 6.70 -25.39
CA ALA A 600 5.16 5.83 -26.56
C ALA A 600 4.01 6.19 -27.49
N GLN A 601 4.06 5.68 -28.72
CA GLN A 601 2.96 5.81 -29.68
C GLN A 601 1.65 5.25 -29.08
N GLY A 602 0.58 6.03 -29.16
CA GLY A 602 -0.73 5.69 -28.57
C GLY A 602 -0.85 6.04 -27.08
N GLY A 603 0.27 6.26 -26.39
CA GLY A 603 0.31 6.78 -25.02
C GLY A 603 0.09 8.29 -24.96
N SER A 604 -0.29 8.78 -23.78
CA SER A 604 -0.45 10.23 -23.58
C SER A 604 -0.22 10.71 -22.14
N ILE A 605 0.13 11.98 -21.97
CA ILE A 605 0.02 12.70 -20.69
C ILE A 605 -0.80 13.98 -20.89
N VAL A 606 -1.70 14.28 -19.95
CA VAL A 606 -2.48 15.53 -19.95
C VAL A 606 -1.93 16.59 -19.00
N SER A 607 -1.05 16.21 -18.08
CA SER A 607 -0.34 17.14 -17.19
C SER A 607 0.80 17.86 -17.92
N ASN A 608 1.16 19.05 -17.43
CA ASN A 608 2.31 19.76 -17.96
C ASN A 608 3.59 18.97 -17.68
N ALA A 609 4.54 19.04 -18.60
CA ALA A 609 5.88 18.49 -18.45
C ALA A 609 6.88 19.60 -18.11
N VAL A 610 7.75 19.36 -17.12
CA VAL A 610 8.89 20.21 -16.78
C VAL A 610 10.15 19.36 -16.90
N VAL A 611 11.06 19.76 -17.77
CA VAL A 611 12.29 19.02 -18.06
C VAL A 611 13.48 19.83 -17.57
N ASN A 612 14.22 19.26 -16.63
CA ASN A 612 15.35 19.89 -15.95
C ASN A 612 16.69 19.33 -16.46
N ASP A 613 17.80 19.81 -15.89
CA ASP A 613 19.16 19.45 -16.29
C ASP A 613 19.36 17.93 -16.39
N ALA A 614 20.00 17.48 -17.47
CA ALA A 614 20.21 16.07 -17.81
C ALA A 614 18.94 15.21 -17.98
N GLY A 615 17.75 15.81 -17.97
CA GLY A 615 16.50 15.17 -18.33
C GLY A 615 16.25 15.18 -19.84
N LEU A 616 15.79 14.05 -20.38
CA LEU A 616 15.29 13.92 -21.74
C LEU A 616 13.81 13.52 -21.70
N PHE A 617 12.96 14.33 -22.32
CA PHE A 617 11.56 14.00 -22.56
C PHE A 617 11.35 13.66 -24.03
N ARG A 618 11.06 12.40 -24.34
CA ARG A 618 10.73 11.93 -25.70
C ARG A 618 9.22 11.77 -25.86
N VAL A 619 8.65 12.29 -26.93
CA VAL A 619 7.21 12.22 -27.21
C VAL A 619 6.98 11.64 -28.61
N ASP A 620 6.55 10.39 -28.65
CA ASP A 620 6.08 9.71 -29.87
C ASP A 620 4.54 9.60 -29.91
N GLY A 621 3.90 9.67 -28.74
CA GLY A 621 2.45 9.82 -28.54
C GLY A 621 2.01 11.27 -28.38
N THR A 622 1.20 11.57 -27.35
CA THR A 622 0.67 12.92 -27.09
C THR A 622 1.08 13.43 -25.71
N ALA A 623 1.58 14.66 -25.61
CA ALA A 623 1.79 15.34 -24.34
C ALA A 623 1.06 16.70 -24.32
N ALA A 624 0.76 17.21 -23.12
CA ALA A 624 0.27 18.56 -22.94
C ALA A 624 1.43 19.58 -23.12
N ASN A 625 1.42 20.67 -22.35
CA ASN A 625 2.46 21.69 -22.45
C ASN A 625 3.79 21.18 -21.90
N ALA A 626 4.91 21.67 -22.43
CA ALA A 626 6.24 21.33 -21.95
C ALA A 626 7.10 22.57 -21.69
N THR A 627 7.76 22.62 -20.55
CA THR A 627 8.76 23.64 -20.20
C THR A 627 10.13 22.99 -20.10
N ILE A 628 11.07 23.43 -20.94
CA ILE A 628 12.40 22.84 -21.08
C ILE A 628 13.42 23.80 -20.49
N ASN A 629 13.77 23.55 -19.24
CA ASN A 629 14.72 24.36 -18.49
C ASN A 629 16.16 24.09 -18.94
N LYS A 630 17.07 24.95 -18.48
CA LYS A 630 18.50 24.85 -18.77
C LYS A 630 19.04 23.44 -18.52
N GLY A 631 19.67 22.88 -19.56
CA GLY A 631 20.27 21.54 -19.54
C GLY A 631 19.29 20.39 -19.80
N GLY A 632 17.98 20.65 -19.83
CA GLY A 632 16.96 19.69 -20.24
C GLY A 632 16.80 19.61 -21.76
N ALA A 633 16.27 18.48 -22.22
CA ALA A 633 16.03 18.21 -23.63
C ALA A 633 14.62 17.66 -23.90
N LEU A 634 13.98 18.16 -24.95
CA LEU A 634 12.74 17.62 -25.53
C LEU A 634 13.01 17.06 -26.92
N GLN A 635 12.49 15.88 -27.21
CA GLN A 635 12.43 15.30 -28.54
C GLN A 635 10.98 14.92 -28.88
N VAL A 636 10.40 15.58 -29.87
CA VAL A 636 9.08 15.21 -30.40
C VAL A 636 9.30 14.50 -31.73
N GLY A 637 9.00 13.20 -31.75
CA GLY A 637 9.11 12.35 -32.94
C GLY A 637 8.10 12.75 -34.03
N THR A 638 8.21 12.16 -35.22
CA THR A 638 7.40 12.55 -36.40
C THR A 638 5.89 12.39 -36.21
N SER A 639 5.45 11.44 -35.38
CA SER A 639 4.05 11.26 -34.98
C SER A 639 3.69 11.96 -33.67
N GLY A 640 4.68 12.49 -32.96
CA GLY A 640 4.52 13.09 -31.64
C GLY A 640 3.73 14.40 -31.71
N VAL A 641 2.86 14.61 -30.73
CA VAL A 641 2.09 15.85 -30.58
C VAL A 641 2.28 16.41 -29.18
N THR A 642 2.55 17.70 -29.10
CA THR A 642 2.65 18.44 -27.83
C THR A 642 1.73 19.65 -27.82
N GLY A 643 1.36 20.12 -26.63
CA GLY A 643 0.77 21.43 -26.42
C GLY A 643 1.79 22.56 -26.66
N ASP A 644 1.67 23.65 -25.91
CA ASP A 644 2.64 24.75 -26.00
C ASP A 644 3.99 24.33 -25.40
N VAL A 645 5.08 24.77 -26.03
CA VAL A 645 6.45 24.47 -25.60
C VAL A 645 7.17 25.76 -25.25
N THR A 646 7.69 25.85 -24.02
CA THR A 646 8.58 26.92 -23.57
C THR A 646 9.99 26.38 -23.41
N VAL A 647 10.98 27.02 -24.03
CA VAL A 647 12.39 26.60 -24.00
C VAL A 647 13.22 27.65 -23.24
N ASP A 648 13.46 27.39 -21.96
CA ASP A 648 14.11 28.26 -20.97
C ASP A 648 15.55 27.84 -20.71
N GLY A 649 16.41 28.01 -21.72
CA GLY A 649 17.82 27.61 -21.63
C GLY A 649 18.11 26.17 -22.04
N GLY A 650 17.06 25.38 -22.32
CA GLY A 650 17.17 23.98 -22.75
C GLY A 650 17.22 23.78 -24.27
N LEU A 651 17.05 22.54 -24.70
CA LEU A 651 17.02 22.13 -26.11
C LEU A 651 15.68 21.46 -26.46
N ALA A 652 15.01 21.92 -27.51
CA ALA A 652 13.85 21.22 -28.07
C ALA A 652 14.14 20.82 -29.52
N SER A 653 13.93 19.54 -29.86
CA SER A 653 13.95 19.04 -31.23
C SER A 653 12.54 18.60 -31.62
N LEU A 654 11.94 19.28 -32.60
CA LEU A 654 10.55 19.05 -33.01
C LEU A 654 10.48 18.56 -34.45
N ASP A 655 10.24 17.27 -34.63
CA ASP A 655 9.95 16.64 -35.93
C ASP A 655 8.44 16.35 -36.12
N GLY A 656 7.68 16.32 -35.02
CA GLY A 656 6.23 16.18 -34.99
C GLY A 656 5.48 17.52 -34.93
N SER A 657 4.35 17.54 -34.23
CA SER A 657 3.52 18.73 -34.08
C SER A 657 3.59 19.32 -32.66
N SER A 658 3.50 20.64 -32.57
CA SER A 658 3.44 21.38 -31.31
C SER A 658 2.49 22.57 -31.42
N GLY A 659 2.01 23.05 -30.28
CA GLY A 659 1.30 24.32 -30.15
C GLY A 659 2.21 25.53 -30.43
N ARG A 660 2.07 26.57 -29.62
CA ARG A 660 2.99 27.71 -29.64
C ARG A 660 4.34 27.30 -29.06
N VAL A 661 5.42 27.68 -29.74
CA VAL A 661 6.78 27.53 -29.21
C VAL A 661 7.35 28.89 -28.84
N ALA A 662 7.72 29.06 -27.57
CA ALA A 662 8.42 30.22 -27.05
C ALA A 662 9.86 29.85 -26.68
N ILE A 663 10.84 30.58 -27.20
CA ILE A 663 12.27 30.32 -26.96
C ILE A 663 12.84 31.53 -26.23
N ASN A 664 13.30 31.29 -25.00
CA ASN A 664 13.88 32.29 -24.13
C ASN A 664 15.42 32.23 -24.14
N ALA A 665 16.05 33.13 -23.39
CA ALA A 665 17.50 33.29 -23.37
C ALA A 665 18.23 31.96 -23.10
N GLY A 666 19.17 31.62 -23.98
CA GLY A 666 19.94 30.37 -23.93
C GLY A 666 19.20 29.13 -24.45
N GLY A 667 17.89 29.24 -24.71
CA GLY A 667 17.09 28.16 -25.28
C GLY A 667 17.40 27.94 -26.75
N ARG A 668 17.29 26.70 -27.20
CA ARG A 668 17.52 26.33 -28.61
C ARG A 668 16.41 25.43 -29.13
N LEU A 669 15.82 25.83 -30.26
CA LEU A 669 14.92 24.99 -31.06
C LEU A 669 15.67 24.42 -32.27
N THR A 670 15.54 23.11 -32.47
CA THR A 670 15.97 22.37 -33.66
C THR A 670 14.82 21.50 -34.18
N GLY A 671 15.05 20.82 -35.30
CA GLY A 671 14.07 19.93 -35.92
C GLY A 671 14.29 19.87 -37.43
N HIS A 672 13.75 18.83 -38.06
CA HIS A 672 13.76 18.67 -39.51
C HIS A 672 12.44 19.18 -40.10
N ASP A 673 11.32 18.47 -39.90
CA ASP A 673 10.02 18.76 -40.56
C ASP A 673 8.86 19.00 -39.57
N GLY A 674 9.16 19.66 -38.44
CA GLY A 674 8.17 19.96 -37.41
C GLY A 674 7.09 20.94 -37.84
N ARG A 675 5.89 20.82 -37.24
CA ARG A 675 4.75 21.73 -37.43
C ARG A 675 4.40 22.44 -36.14
N LEU A 676 4.42 23.77 -36.15
CA LEU A 676 4.14 24.61 -34.98
C LEU A 676 2.89 25.47 -35.23
N ALA A 677 2.11 25.71 -34.19
CA ALA A 677 0.98 26.65 -34.26
C ALA A 677 1.47 28.10 -34.34
N ALA A 678 2.49 28.48 -33.56
CA ALA A 678 3.13 29.80 -33.59
C ALA A 678 4.56 29.71 -33.05
N LEU A 679 5.41 30.70 -33.37
CA LEU A 679 6.80 30.76 -32.92
C LEU A 679 7.16 32.15 -32.38
N SER A 680 7.73 32.21 -31.18
CA SER A 680 8.34 33.41 -30.62
C SER A 680 9.76 33.12 -30.15
N ALA A 681 10.74 33.84 -30.67
CA ALA A 681 12.12 33.80 -30.19
C ALA A 681 12.47 35.13 -29.52
N ASN A 682 12.65 35.09 -28.20
CA ASN A 682 13.02 36.25 -27.39
C ASN A 682 14.53 36.46 -27.39
N ALA A 683 14.97 37.64 -26.95
CA ALA A 683 16.39 37.99 -26.85
C ALA A 683 17.23 36.88 -26.20
N GLY A 684 18.24 36.41 -26.94
CA GLY A 684 19.13 35.33 -26.51
C GLY A 684 18.63 33.91 -26.80
N GLY A 685 17.43 33.73 -27.34
CA GLY A 685 16.91 32.46 -27.84
C GLY A 685 17.43 32.14 -29.25
N THR A 686 17.59 30.85 -29.57
CA THR A 686 18.10 30.39 -30.87
C THR A 686 17.09 29.49 -31.58
N VAL A 687 16.74 29.83 -32.82
CA VAL A 687 16.02 28.94 -33.75
C VAL A 687 17.03 28.43 -34.78
N ALA A 688 17.27 27.12 -34.79
CA ALA A 688 18.27 26.49 -35.65
C ALA A 688 17.76 25.14 -36.19
N PRO A 689 16.82 25.14 -37.17
CA PRO A 689 16.54 23.95 -37.96
C PRO A 689 17.85 23.48 -38.61
N GLY A 690 18.12 22.17 -38.59
CA GLY A 690 19.46 21.61 -38.78
C GLY A 690 20.14 21.89 -40.14
N HIS A 691 21.37 21.39 -40.31
CA HIS A 691 22.21 21.60 -41.51
C HIS A 691 21.77 20.85 -42.79
N SER A 692 20.68 20.07 -42.76
CA SER A 692 20.08 19.36 -43.91
C SER A 692 18.66 19.88 -44.18
N LEU A 693 18.16 19.66 -45.41
CA LEU A 693 16.89 20.16 -46.01
C LEU A 693 15.60 19.81 -45.22
N GLY A 694 15.46 20.32 -44.00
CA GLY A 694 14.22 20.27 -43.21
C GLY A 694 13.53 21.64 -43.19
N VAL A 695 12.20 21.63 -43.18
CA VAL A 695 11.38 22.85 -43.09
C VAL A 695 10.56 22.86 -41.81
N LEU A 696 10.78 23.87 -40.96
CA LEU A 696 9.89 24.14 -39.85
C LEU A 696 8.65 24.88 -40.36
N HIS A 697 7.49 24.22 -40.27
CA HIS A 697 6.22 24.77 -40.73
C HIS A 697 5.51 25.50 -39.58
N VAL A 698 5.39 26.82 -39.64
CA VAL A 698 4.63 27.60 -38.66
C VAL A 698 3.32 28.07 -39.28
N SER A 699 2.19 27.73 -38.66
CA SER A 699 0.85 28.02 -39.21
C SER A 699 0.31 29.39 -38.83
N GLY A 700 0.80 29.97 -37.73
CA GLY A 700 0.44 31.29 -37.21
C GLY A 700 1.62 32.26 -37.16
N ASP A 701 1.62 33.17 -36.19
CA ASP A 701 2.62 34.24 -36.09
C ASP A 701 4.03 33.71 -35.81
N VAL A 702 5.01 34.34 -36.46
CA VAL A 702 6.44 34.18 -36.19
C VAL A 702 7.00 35.51 -35.73
N THR A 703 7.48 35.57 -34.48
CA THR A 703 8.02 36.80 -33.88
C THR A 703 9.47 36.58 -33.42
N PHE A 704 10.35 37.50 -33.78
CA PHE A 704 11.72 37.58 -33.27
C PHE A 704 11.84 38.91 -32.48
N LEU A 705 12.03 38.82 -31.17
CA LEU A 705 11.95 39.94 -30.22
C LEU A 705 13.33 40.36 -29.69
#